data_AF-A0A6J4HG12-F1
#
_entry.id   AF-A0A6J4HG12-F1
#
_cell.length_a   1.000
_cell.length_b   1.000
_cell.length_c   1.000
_cell.angle_alpha   90.00
_cell.angle_beta   90.00
_cell.angle_gamma   90.00
#
_symmetry.space_group_name_H-M   'P 1'
#
loop_
_entity.id
_entity.type
_entity.pdbx_description
1 polymer ?
#
loop_
_entity_poly.entity_id
_entity_poly.type
_entity_poly.pdbx_seq_one_letter_code
_entity_poly.pdbx_strand_id
1 'polypeptide(L)'
;MSLTSLRLSARLARREVVHRPWRTLLVALLVAGPVAGMTVAVTLIRTDQLSPLEEWRLSYGTADALLGHAPGAGGPPEKVEGEAGSVPAPHLPLGGRVISYRSDWRLVNTAGGRRLSAEVSNLPLSDPLIAPTVSISGRAPANSSEVLLSPRAAATLGVGLGDTIDLQRPVDALVTVVGVGGRGFMDDLLVLHPDAPFPARPGGGGWVSHLVDLPDHLTPGQVQAWATASGAVLKPGLVQPGQLPGPAGSEPAPVRWSWFAGAVVLTVMGIVITSAFATGARRQLTTLGQLAANGAPPRTLRLVLVLQGTWTGLAGAAAGLVLGAGALAALVPHRDRLLGQRITSYDVQWIDLGPIVLLGVAASTIAAVIPARSASRIPVLVALAGRRPLAAVPPWLPVTGVVICGAGLGLLSLATVGATAGGPDSAVWALTGIVGGVALLLGVCFVAPAYVSVLGPAATRLQGSWRLAARSLARQRSRTGAVVSAICVSAALAVALSAIIQSVQANDASSEIPRNQVVVSTRGYANDLRPGSGPGPEVVMPPPQAVVDRLREVLPGAQVLQQAWVPLSEEPDQVALVADPAFLDTYPISRDVRLAVERTGLAKLGPEMSQAPVMVRAPGRQPVPVVVPVLAGDLPSSGLTIPVLIAPSKTAELGLTPQPGDVVMRQDRALSSDQRAAVELVFEEQLDDRPRGPSTSGGPPPFTNINLYRTYGAPDPMVVDAVLGGLALLFTLFVVASSLALAAAETRAERDLLDVVGASPRSIRSTSGLKAVVVTALGTALALPVGLLPVLVFTSAGSAELPFVIPWRVIALLVVAVPLLAGLITTSTSALGLQ
;
A
#
# COMPACT_ATOMS: atom_id res chain seq x y z
N MET A 1 37.98 9.27 29.64
CA MET A 1 37.09 10.32 30.16
C MET A 1 36.68 9.92 31.57
N SER A 2 36.76 10.80 32.57
CA SER A 2 36.28 10.45 33.91
C SER A 2 34.74 10.46 33.94
N LEU A 3 34.12 9.53 34.67
CA LEU A 3 32.67 9.50 34.89
C LEU A 3 32.14 10.84 35.46
N THR A 4 32.96 11.56 36.23
CA THR A 4 32.66 12.88 36.78
C THR A 4 32.47 13.95 35.70
N SER A 5 33.32 13.98 34.68
CA SER A 5 33.19 14.93 33.56
C SER A 5 31.95 14.69 32.71
N LEU A 6 31.56 13.42 32.54
CA LEU A 6 30.34 13.04 31.82
C LEU A 6 29.09 13.40 32.64
N ARG A 7 29.08 13.12 33.96
CA ARG A 7 27.99 13.50 34.87
C ARG A 7 27.78 15.01 34.93
N LEU A 8 28.86 15.80 35.02
CA LEU A 8 28.78 17.27 35.01
C LEU A 8 28.18 17.79 33.70
N SER A 9 28.67 17.28 32.57
CA SER A 9 28.19 17.68 31.24
C SER A 9 26.71 17.35 31.05
N ALA A 10 26.27 16.17 31.51
CA ALA A 10 24.87 15.77 31.47
C ALA A 10 23.97 16.64 32.35
N ARG A 11 24.43 17.01 33.56
CA ARG A 11 23.69 17.93 34.46
C ARG A 11 23.54 19.32 33.84
N LEU A 12 24.62 19.87 33.27
CA LEU A 12 24.57 21.17 32.59
C LEU A 12 23.65 21.14 31.37
N ALA A 13 23.72 20.08 30.57
CA ALA A 13 22.85 19.87 29.41
C ALA A 13 21.37 19.83 29.81
N ARG A 14 21.02 18.99 30.79
CA ARG A 14 19.64 18.87 31.31
C ARG A 14 19.14 20.21 31.86
N ARG A 15 19.96 20.91 32.64
CA ARG A 15 19.58 22.21 33.24
C ARG A 15 19.30 23.27 32.17
N GLU A 16 20.12 23.34 31.12
CA GLU A 16 19.90 24.28 30.02
C GLU A 16 18.62 23.95 29.23
N VAL A 17 18.33 22.67 29.02
CA VAL A 17 17.11 22.18 28.36
C VAL A 17 15.86 22.63 29.09
N VAL A 18 15.86 22.54 30.44
CA VAL A 18 14.73 22.92 31.30
C VAL A 18 14.57 24.43 31.41
N HIS A 19 15.66 25.20 31.56
CA HIS A 19 15.55 26.65 31.78
C HIS A 19 15.27 27.46 30.51
N ARG A 20 15.42 26.89 29.30
CA ARG A 20 15.08 27.57 28.03
C ARG A 20 13.95 26.85 27.30
N PRO A 21 12.73 26.79 27.89
CA PRO A 21 11.66 25.87 27.48
C PRO A 21 11.23 26.10 26.03
N TRP A 22 11.09 27.35 25.57
CA TRP A 22 10.59 27.63 24.23
C TRP A 22 11.47 27.08 23.10
N ARG A 23 12.79 27.21 23.22
CA ARG A 23 13.72 26.72 22.18
C ARG A 23 13.78 25.19 22.20
N THR A 24 13.86 24.62 23.40
CA THR A 24 13.86 23.16 23.56
C THR A 24 12.56 22.57 23.04
N LEU A 25 11.42 23.21 23.30
CA LEU A 25 10.11 22.81 22.82
C LEU A 25 10.06 22.77 21.29
N LEU A 26 10.54 23.80 20.59
CA LEU A 26 10.56 23.82 19.12
C LEU A 26 11.39 22.66 18.53
N VAL A 27 12.56 22.39 19.11
CA VAL A 27 13.43 21.29 18.65
C VAL A 27 12.87 19.92 19.02
N ALA A 28 12.29 19.78 20.21
CA ALA A 28 11.61 18.56 20.64
C ALA A 28 10.38 18.27 19.76
N LEU A 29 9.61 19.30 19.41
CA LEU A 29 8.50 19.21 18.47
C LEU A 29 8.98 18.70 17.10
N LEU A 30 10.09 19.23 16.58
CA LEU A 30 10.70 18.76 15.33
C LEU A 30 11.06 17.26 15.32
N VAL A 31 11.37 16.69 16.50
CA VAL A 31 11.57 15.24 16.67
C VAL A 31 10.23 14.52 16.86
N ALA A 32 9.27 15.14 17.54
CA ALA A 32 7.97 14.57 17.86
C ALA A 32 7.12 14.30 16.61
N GLY A 33 7.09 15.21 15.64
CA GLY A 33 6.30 15.07 14.41
C GLY A 33 6.60 13.78 13.63
N PRO A 34 7.86 13.52 13.23
CA PRO A 34 8.23 12.28 12.53
C PRO A 34 8.04 11.02 13.39
N VAL A 35 8.33 11.08 14.70
CA VAL A 35 8.10 9.95 15.62
C VAL A 35 6.61 9.63 15.71
N ALA A 36 5.74 10.64 15.80
CA ALA A 36 4.29 10.46 15.77
C ALA A 36 3.85 9.84 14.44
N GLY A 37 4.32 10.38 13.30
CA GLY A 37 4.01 9.84 11.98
C GLY A 37 4.41 8.38 11.80
N MET A 38 5.62 7.99 12.24
CA MET A 38 6.05 6.59 12.23
C MET A 38 5.21 5.72 13.16
N THR A 39 4.87 6.22 14.35
CA THR A 39 4.05 5.48 15.31
C THR A 39 2.68 5.16 14.72
N VAL A 40 2.03 6.16 14.10
CA VAL A 40 0.75 5.96 13.39
C VAL A 40 0.93 4.99 12.23
N ALA A 41 1.93 5.20 11.36
CA ALA A 41 2.15 4.37 10.18
C ALA A 41 2.44 2.90 10.53
N VAL A 42 3.36 2.64 11.45
CA VAL A 42 3.70 1.26 11.88
C VAL A 42 2.51 0.59 12.54
N THR A 43 1.76 1.32 13.39
CA THR A 43 0.56 0.76 14.01
C THR A 43 -0.50 0.42 12.96
N LEU A 44 -0.73 1.28 11.98
CA LEU A 44 -1.70 1.02 10.90
C LEU A 44 -1.27 -0.15 10.02
N ILE A 45 -0.02 -0.17 9.54
CA ILE A 45 0.54 -1.28 8.75
C ILE A 45 0.43 -2.59 9.52
N ARG A 46 0.71 -2.56 10.82
CA ARG A 46 0.65 -3.75 11.65
C ARG A 46 -0.77 -4.19 11.98
N THR A 47 -1.69 -3.25 12.16
CA THR A 47 -3.11 -3.53 12.35
C THR A 47 -3.71 -4.20 11.10
N ASP A 48 -3.16 -3.91 9.91
CA ASP A 48 -3.55 -4.51 8.64
C ASP A 48 -2.91 -5.89 8.41
N GLN A 49 -1.77 -6.18 9.06
CA GLN A 49 -1.04 -7.44 8.92
C GLN A 49 -1.39 -8.42 10.04
N LEU A 50 -2.37 -9.29 9.81
CA LEU A 50 -2.56 -10.48 10.64
C LEU A 50 -1.38 -11.44 10.42
N SER A 51 -0.82 -11.99 11.50
CA SER A 51 0.15 -13.06 11.33
C SER A 51 -0.51 -14.25 10.63
N PRO A 52 0.22 -15.06 9.84
CA PRO A 52 -0.37 -16.23 9.17
C PRO A 52 -1.10 -17.17 10.14
N LEU A 53 -0.63 -17.26 11.39
CA LEU A 53 -1.28 -18.04 12.44
C LEU A 53 -2.57 -17.39 12.97
N GLU A 54 -2.62 -16.06 13.07
CA GLU A 54 -3.85 -15.35 13.46
C GLU A 54 -4.90 -15.39 12.36
N GLU A 55 -4.49 -15.20 11.10
CA GLU A 55 -5.37 -15.39 9.94
C GLU A 55 -5.92 -16.81 9.89
N TRP A 56 -5.07 -17.82 10.14
CA TRP A 56 -5.50 -19.21 10.27
C TRP A 56 -6.50 -19.39 11.41
N ARG A 57 -6.26 -18.80 12.58
CA ARG A 57 -7.18 -18.90 13.73
C ARG A 57 -8.53 -18.23 13.46
N LEU A 58 -8.55 -17.09 12.78
CA LEU A 58 -9.77 -16.39 12.41
C LEU A 58 -10.57 -17.16 11.34
N SER A 59 -9.87 -17.78 10.40
CA SER A 59 -10.49 -18.51 9.30
C SER A 59 -10.89 -19.93 9.69
N TYR A 60 -10.05 -20.68 10.39
CA TYR A 60 -10.18 -22.13 10.58
C TYR A 60 -10.20 -22.57 12.05
N GLY A 61 -10.14 -21.62 12.99
CA GLY A 61 -10.21 -21.91 14.42
C GLY A 61 -8.95 -22.57 14.94
N THR A 62 -9.11 -23.64 15.72
CA THR A 62 -7.97 -24.38 16.29
C THR A 62 -7.48 -25.52 15.42
N ALA A 63 -8.11 -25.77 14.26
CA ALA A 63 -7.75 -26.83 13.32
C ALA A 63 -6.23 -26.87 13.03
N ASP A 64 -5.65 -28.05 12.93
CA ASP A 64 -4.24 -28.22 12.59
C ASP A 64 -4.01 -28.39 11.09
N ALA A 65 -5.01 -28.91 10.37
CA ALA A 65 -4.96 -28.97 8.93
C ALA A 65 -6.33 -28.73 8.30
N LEU A 66 -6.30 -28.38 7.02
CA LEU A 66 -7.47 -28.19 6.18
C LEU A 66 -7.32 -29.05 4.93
N LEU A 67 -8.35 -29.83 4.63
CA LEU A 67 -8.48 -30.63 3.43
C LEU A 67 -9.70 -30.11 2.63
N GLY A 68 -9.55 -29.96 1.31
CA GLY A 68 -10.59 -29.36 0.45
C GLY A 68 -10.40 -27.85 0.25
N HIS A 69 -11.50 -27.10 0.07
CA HIS A 69 -11.40 -25.68 -0.28
C HIS A 69 -10.84 -24.85 0.88
N ALA A 70 -9.70 -24.21 0.63
CA ALA A 70 -9.13 -23.15 1.44
C ALA A 70 -9.43 -21.80 0.77
N PRO A 71 -10.27 -20.92 1.34
CA PRO A 71 -10.36 -19.55 0.86
C PRO A 71 -8.95 -18.92 0.82
N GLY A 72 -8.54 -18.48 -0.38
CA GLY A 72 -7.25 -17.81 -0.62
C GLY A 72 -6.09 -18.71 -1.08
N ALA A 73 -6.19 -20.04 -1.02
CA ALA A 73 -5.16 -20.91 -1.61
C ALA A 73 -5.52 -21.18 -3.07
N GLY A 74 -4.82 -20.55 -4.01
CA GLY A 74 -5.03 -20.67 -5.46
C GLY A 74 -4.76 -22.06 -6.07
N GLY A 75 -5.06 -23.15 -5.36
CA GLY A 75 -5.05 -24.50 -5.89
C GLY A 75 -6.36 -24.83 -6.64
N PRO A 76 -6.31 -25.70 -7.67
CA PRO A 76 -7.52 -26.14 -8.36
C PRO A 76 -8.45 -26.85 -7.37
N PRO A 77 -9.77 -26.59 -7.45
CA PRO A 77 -10.72 -27.24 -6.57
C PRO A 77 -10.74 -28.74 -6.85
N GLU A 78 -10.55 -29.56 -5.81
CA GLU A 78 -10.93 -30.96 -5.90
C GLU A 78 -12.47 -31.01 -5.92
N LYS A 79 -13.03 -31.16 -7.12
CA LYS A 79 -14.46 -31.42 -7.31
C LYS A 79 -14.76 -32.82 -6.79
N VAL A 80 -15.47 -32.89 -5.67
CA VAL A 80 -16.06 -34.16 -5.22
C VAL A 80 -17.37 -34.36 -5.98
N GLU A 81 -17.33 -35.18 -7.02
CA GLU A 81 -18.52 -35.76 -7.64
C GLU A 81 -19.01 -36.95 -6.78
N GLY A 82 -20.21 -36.84 -6.21
CA GLY A 82 -20.86 -37.93 -5.49
C GLY A 82 -22.10 -37.49 -4.70
N GLU A 83 -23.11 -38.37 -4.62
CA GLU A 83 -24.22 -38.25 -3.66
C GLU A 83 -23.69 -38.13 -2.22
N ALA A 84 -24.49 -37.51 -1.35
CA ALA A 84 -24.17 -37.29 0.05
C ALA A 84 -23.75 -38.62 0.75
N GLY A 85 -22.44 -38.85 0.88
CA GLY A 85 -21.91 -40.01 1.60
C GLY A 85 -20.53 -40.54 1.18
N SER A 86 -19.96 -40.16 0.04
CA SER A 86 -18.74 -40.80 -0.48
C SER A 86 -17.56 -39.87 -0.73
N VAL A 87 -17.23 -38.97 0.21
CA VAL A 87 -15.81 -38.61 0.36
C VAL A 87 -15.18 -39.83 1.03
N PRO A 88 -14.15 -40.49 0.45
CA PRO A 88 -13.39 -41.46 1.22
C PRO A 88 -12.96 -40.73 2.48
N ALA A 89 -13.40 -41.17 3.66
CA ALA A 89 -12.95 -40.56 4.91
C ALA A 89 -11.43 -40.37 4.77
N PRO A 90 -10.91 -39.14 4.88
CA PRO A 90 -9.50 -38.89 4.64
C PRO A 90 -8.76 -39.94 5.46
N HIS A 91 -7.74 -40.58 4.87
CA HIS A 91 -6.92 -41.54 5.60
C HIS A 91 -6.23 -40.78 6.72
N LEU A 92 -6.95 -40.64 7.82
CA LEU A 92 -6.54 -39.90 8.98
C LEU A 92 -5.39 -40.71 9.58
N PRO A 93 -4.30 -40.04 9.98
CA PRO A 93 -3.38 -40.70 10.89
C PRO A 93 -4.19 -41.20 12.09
N LEU A 94 -3.96 -42.46 12.48
CA LEU A 94 -4.73 -43.17 13.50
C LEU A 94 -5.03 -42.26 14.71
N GLY A 95 -6.32 -41.94 14.92
CA GLY A 95 -6.80 -41.13 16.05
C GLY A 95 -7.10 -39.65 15.79
N GLY A 96 -6.93 -39.14 14.56
CA GLY A 96 -7.32 -37.75 14.22
C GLY A 96 -8.83 -37.52 14.16
N ARG A 97 -9.29 -36.32 14.56
CA ARG A 97 -10.71 -35.90 14.47
C ARG A 97 -10.92 -34.99 13.26
N VAL A 98 -12.05 -35.16 12.57
CA VAL A 98 -12.41 -34.34 11.39
C VAL A 98 -13.78 -33.75 11.54
N ILE A 99 -13.90 -32.48 11.19
CA ILE A 99 -15.15 -31.77 11.07
C ILE A 99 -15.31 -31.36 9.61
N SER A 100 -16.45 -31.71 9.04
CA SER A 100 -16.79 -31.37 7.67
C SER A 100 -17.88 -30.31 7.69
N TYR A 101 -17.70 -29.26 6.92
CA TYR A 101 -18.76 -28.31 6.65
C TYR A 101 -18.82 -28.01 5.17
N ARG A 102 -19.98 -27.54 4.75
CA ARG A 102 -20.23 -27.07 3.41
C ARG A 102 -20.42 -25.57 3.43
N SER A 103 -19.90 -24.89 2.43
CA SER A 103 -20.25 -23.50 2.16
C SER A 103 -20.39 -23.25 0.67
N ASP A 104 -21.26 -22.31 0.33
CA ASP A 104 -21.50 -21.90 -1.05
C ASP A 104 -22.03 -20.48 -1.08
N TRP A 105 -21.61 -19.69 -2.06
CA TRP A 105 -22.22 -18.37 -2.27
C TRP A 105 -23.58 -18.55 -2.93
N ARG A 106 -24.62 -17.96 -2.33
CA ARG A 106 -26.00 -18.09 -2.77
C ARG A 106 -26.74 -16.77 -2.70
N LEU A 107 -27.66 -16.61 -3.65
CA LEU A 107 -28.71 -15.62 -3.53
C LEU A 107 -29.74 -16.03 -2.46
N VAL A 108 -29.75 -15.25 -1.39
CA VAL A 108 -30.78 -15.28 -0.36
C VAL A 108 -31.90 -14.35 -0.79
N ASN A 109 -33.10 -14.91 -0.97
CA ASN A 109 -34.28 -14.15 -1.37
C ASN A 109 -35.38 -14.32 -0.32
N THR A 110 -36.05 -13.23 0.02
CA THR A 110 -37.11 -13.23 1.03
C THR A 110 -38.47 -12.94 0.39
N ALA A 111 -39.56 -13.41 1.00
CA ALA A 111 -40.92 -13.12 0.51
C ALA A 111 -41.25 -11.61 0.47
N GLY A 112 -40.57 -10.80 1.29
CA GLY A 112 -40.64 -9.34 1.26
C GLY A 112 -39.91 -8.69 0.07
N GLY A 113 -39.38 -9.48 -0.87
CA GLY A 113 -38.68 -9.00 -2.06
C GLY A 113 -37.24 -8.53 -1.81
N ARG A 114 -36.71 -8.71 -0.59
CA ARG A 114 -35.31 -8.39 -0.27
C ARG A 114 -34.40 -9.52 -0.72
N ARG A 115 -33.25 -9.13 -1.29
CA ARG A 115 -32.26 -10.01 -1.91
C ARG A 115 -30.86 -9.69 -1.38
N LEU A 116 -30.06 -10.72 -1.16
CA LEU A 116 -28.67 -10.62 -0.71
C LEU A 116 -27.87 -11.79 -1.29
N SER A 117 -26.72 -11.55 -1.91
CA SER A 117 -25.75 -12.63 -2.12
C SER A 117 -24.92 -12.78 -0.84
N ALA A 118 -24.91 -13.99 -0.27
CA ALA A 118 -24.21 -14.31 0.96
C ALA A 118 -23.59 -15.70 0.87
N GLU A 119 -22.50 -15.91 1.61
CA GLU A 119 -22.02 -17.26 1.86
C GLU A 119 -23.03 -17.99 2.74
N VAL A 120 -23.63 -19.06 2.22
CA VAL A 120 -24.48 -19.96 2.98
C VAL A 120 -23.63 -21.14 3.43
N SER A 121 -23.52 -21.34 4.74
CA SER A 121 -22.70 -22.42 5.32
C SER A 121 -23.46 -23.21 6.38
N ASN A 122 -23.21 -24.51 6.51
CA ASN A 122 -23.72 -25.32 7.62
C ASN A 122 -22.63 -25.56 8.69
N LEU A 123 -21.83 -24.52 8.94
CA LEU A 123 -20.72 -24.54 9.89
C LEU A 123 -21.19 -25.01 11.29
N PRO A 124 -20.57 -26.05 11.88
CA PRO A 124 -20.94 -26.53 13.20
C PRO A 124 -20.37 -25.61 14.28
N LEU A 125 -21.01 -24.45 14.47
CA LEU A 125 -20.60 -23.41 15.42
C LEU A 125 -20.60 -23.88 16.89
N SER A 126 -21.26 -24.99 17.19
CA SER A 126 -21.22 -25.65 18.51
C SER A 126 -19.94 -26.45 18.75
N ASP A 127 -19.16 -26.78 17.72
CA ASP A 127 -17.91 -27.53 17.91
C ASP A 127 -16.79 -26.60 18.42
N PRO A 128 -16.09 -26.97 19.51
CA PRO A 128 -15.01 -26.16 20.08
C PRO A 128 -13.87 -25.86 19.10
N LEU A 129 -13.69 -26.66 18.05
CA LEU A 129 -12.64 -26.45 17.05
C LEU A 129 -12.86 -25.19 16.22
N ILE A 130 -14.13 -24.83 15.96
CA ILE A 130 -14.48 -23.68 15.11
C ILE A 130 -15.28 -22.59 15.84
N ALA A 131 -15.87 -22.88 17.01
CA ALA A 131 -16.58 -21.91 17.84
C ALA A 131 -15.81 -20.58 18.05
N PRO A 132 -14.47 -20.55 18.21
CA PRO A 132 -13.72 -19.29 18.38
C PRO A 132 -13.70 -18.38 17.14
N THR A 133 -14.06 -18.89 15.95
CA THR A 133 -13.98 -18.13 14.68
C THR A 133 -15.11 -17.11 14.51
N VAL A 134 -16.21 -17.26 15.26
CA VAL A 134 -17.40 -16.43 15.13
C VAL A 134 -17.76 -15.80 16.47
N SER A 135 -17.83 -14.48 16.50
CA SER A 135 -18.41 -13.76 17.64
C SER A 135 -19.91 -13.63 17.44
N ILE A 136 -20.70 -14.28 18.29
CA ILE A 136 -22.16 -14.36 18.16
C ILE A 136 -22.81 -13.50 19.24
N SER A 137 -23.63 -12.54 18.81
CA SER A 137 -24.65 -11.94 19.69
C SER A 137 -25.91 -12.81 19.61
N GLY A 138 -26.32 -13.41 20.72
CA GLY A 138 -27.40 -14.42 20.75
C GLY A 138 -26.84 -15.83 20.92
N ARG A 139 -27.26 -16.77 20.07
CA ARG A 139 -26.80 -18.17 20.11
C ARG A 139 -26.59 -18.76 18.71
N ALA A 140 -25.84 -19.84 18.63
CA ALA A 140 -25.74 -20.64 17.40
C ALA A 140 -27.10 -21.31 17.09
N PRO A 141 -27.40 -21.58 15.80
CA PRO A 141 -28.56 -22.38 15.40
C PRO A 141 -28.55 -23.74 16.10
N ALA A 142 -29.68 -24.14 16.69
CA ALA A 142 -29.84 -25.42 17.37
C ALA A 142 -30.71 -26.42 16.60
N ASN A 143 -31.42 -25.96 15.56
CA ASN A 143 -32.25 -26.79 14.68
C ASN A 143 -32.32 -26.16 13.28
N SER A 144 -32.89 -26.88 12.32
CA SER A 144 -32.97 -26.47 10.90
C SER A 144 -33.88 -25.28 10.61
N SER A 145 -34.72 -24.86 11.57
CA SER A 145 -35.58 -23.66 11.44
C SER A 145 -34.92 -22.38 11.98
N GLU A 146 -33.65 -22.45 12.35
CA GLU A 146 -32.90 -21.36 12.93
C GLU A 146 -31.68 -21.02 12.09
N VAL A 147 -31.36 -19.73 12.02
CA VAL A 147 -30.22 -19.23 11.27
C VAL A 147 -29.44 -18.19 12.06
N LEU A 148 -28.15 -18.10 11.74
CA LEU A 148 -27.30 -17.00 12.17
C LEU A 148 -26.94 -16.15 10.96
N LEU A 149 -27.03 -14.83 11.11
CA LEU A 149 -26.71 -13.87 10.05
C LEU A 149 -25.51 -13.00 10.42
N SER A 150 -24.72 -12.59 9.44
CA SER A 150 -23.79 -11.50 9.64
C SER A 150 -24.51 -10.17 9.93
N PRO A 151 -23.86 -9.21 10.61
CA PRO A 151 -24.46 -7.90 10.86
C PRO A 151 -24.93 -7.18 9.58
N ARG A 152 -24.17 -7.32 8.47
CA ARG A 152 -24.51 -6.71 7.19
C ARG A 152 -25.63 -7.47 6.48
N ALA A 153 -25.64 -8.80 6.54
CA ALA A 153 -26.76 -9.60 6.04
C ALA A 153 -28.07 -9.24 6.77
N ALA A 154 -28.02 -9.17 8.10
CA ALA A 154 -29.15 -8.75 8.93
C ALA A 154 -29.64 -7.33 8.59
N ALA A 155 -28.73 -6.37 8.40
CA ALA A 155 -29.08 -5.00 7.99
C ALA A 155 -29.70 -4.94 6.58
N THR A 156 -29.15 -5.70 5.62
CA THR A 156 -29.61 -5.73 4.22
C THR A 156 -30.98 -6.40 4.09
N LEU A 157 -31.17 -7.50 4.81
CA LEU A 157 -32.46 -8.17 4.93
C LEU A 157 -33.43 -7.41 5.85
N GLY A 158 -32.92 -6.44 6.61
CA GLY A 158 -33.65 -5.58 7.56
C GLY A 158 -34.37 -6.36 8.63
N VAL A 159 -33.65 -7.28 9.27
CA VAL A 159 -34.10 -8.24 10.28
C VAL A 159 -33.15 -8.22 11.48
N GLY A 160 -33.69 -8.42 12.68
CA GLY A 160 -32.96 -8.45 13.93
C GLY A 160 -32.98 -9.82 14.62
N LEU A 161 -32.37 -9.89 15.80
CA LEU A 161 -32.44 -11.08 16.65
C LEU A 161 -33.88 -11.37 17.08
N GLY A 162 -34.34 -12.59 16.85
CA GLY A 162 -35.69 -13.06 17.15
C GLY A 162 -36.69 -12.90 15.99
N ASP A 163 -36.33 -12.22 14.92
CA ASP A 163 -37.20 -12.05 13.76
C ASP A 163 -37.26 -13.32 12.91
N THR A 164 -38.42 -13.54 12.28
CA THR A 164 -38.63 -14.63 11.32
C THR A 164 -38.47 -14.13 9.89
N ILE A 165 -37.73 -14.89 9.09
CA ILE A 165 -37.48 -14.64 7.67
C ILE A 165 -38.17 -15.74 6.88
N ASP A 166 -39.05 -15.34 5.97
CA ASP A 166 -39.58 -16.23 4.95
C ASP A 166 -38.59 -16.27 3.78
N LEU A 167 -37.71 -17.28 3.79
CA LEU A 167 -36.75 -17.52 2.72
C LEU A 167 -37.47 -18.21 1.57
N GLN A 168 -37.38 -17.61 0.38
CA GLN A 168 -37.81 -18.21 -0.89
C GLN A 168 -36.64 -18.87 -1.64
N ARG A 169 -35.41 -18.42 -1.33
CA ARG A 169 -34.15 -19.03 -1.80
C ARG A 169 -33.08 -18.85 -0.73
N PRO A 170 -32.15 -19.80 -0.58
CA PRO A 170 -31.96 -21.01 -1.39
C PRO A 170 -32.85 -22.21 -0.98
N VAL A 171 -33.64 -22.08 0.09
CA VAL A 171 -34.63 -23.06 0.53
C VAL A 171 -35.93 -22.30 0.81
N ASP A 172 -37.07 -22.83 0.36
CA ASP A 172 -38.39 -22.34 0.76
C ASP A 172 -38.65 -22.74 2.22
N ALA A 173 -38.32 -21.84 3.15
CA ALA A 173 -38.39 -22.11 4.58
C ALA A 173 -38.60 -20.84 5.40
N LEU A 174 -39.47 -20.94 6.40
CA LEU A 174 -39.58 -19.94 7.45
C LEU A 174 -38.51 -20.20 8.51
N VAL A 175 -37.53 -19.31 8.63
CA VAL A 175 -36.41 -19.43 9.57
C VAL A 175 -36.39 -18.30 10.59
N THR A 176 -35.91 -18.57 11.80
CA THR A 176 -35.77 -17.56 12.86
C THR A 176 -34.31 -17.14 13.03
N VAL A 177 -34.05 -15.84 13.12
CA VAL A 177 -32.70 -15.31 13.38
C VAL A 177 -32.39 -15.45 14.86
N VAL A 178 -31.57 -16.42 15.24
CA VAL A 178 -31.21 -16.69 16.65
C VAL A 178 -29.85 -16.13 17.05
N GLY A 179 -29.04 -15.75 16.06
CA GLY A 179 -27.72 -15.18 16.25
C GLY A 179 -27.41 -14.14 15.19
N VAL A 180 -26.72 -13.08 15.60
CA VAL A 180 -26.09 -12.12 14.68
C VAL A 180 -24.59 -12.10 14.98
N GLY A 181 -23.77 -12.52 14.02
CA GLY A 181 -22.34 -12.73 14.20
C GLY A 181 -21.60 -12.91 12.88
N GLY A 182 -20.32 -12.59 12.85
CA GLY A 182 -19.48 -12.67 11.65
C GLY A 182 -18.25 -13.55 11.86
N ARG A 183 -17.71 -14.07 10.77
CA ARG A 183 -16.48 -14.89 10.72
C ARG A 183 -15.38 -14.11 10.01
N GLY A 184 -14.30 -13.79 10.70
CA GLY A 184 -13.14 -13.10 10.11
C GLY A 184 -13.52 -11.88 9.25
N PHE A 185 -13.22 -11.97 7.94
CA PHE A 185 -13.45 -10.94 6.92
C PHE A 185 -14.78 -11.07 6.17
N MET A 186 -15.61 -12.07 6.48
CA MET A 186 -16.85 -12.34 5.75
C MET A 186 -17.98 -11.44 6.26
N ASP A 187 -18.31 -10.45 5.42
CA ASP A 187 -19.33 -9.44 5.70
C ASP A 187 -20.75 -9.95 5.44
N ASP A 188 -20.95 -10.86 4.48
CA ASP A 188 -22.26 -11.38 4.05
C ASP A 188 -22.31 -12.90 4.25
N LEU A 189 -22.76 -13.33 5.44
CA LEU A 189 -22.77 -14.73 5.90
C LEU A 189 -24.15 -15.13 6.42
N LEU A 190 -24.61 -16.31 6.03
CA LEU A 190 -25.78 -16.99 6.57
C LEU A 190 -25.40 -18.41 6.99
N VAL A 191 -25.45 -18.69 8.30
CA VAL A 191 -25.13 -20.02 8.84
C VAL A 191 -26.42 -20.77 9.16
N LEU A 192 -26.56 -21.93 8.52
CA LEU A 192 -27.58 -22.94 8.76
C LEU A 192 -27.13 -23.92 9.84
N HIS A 193 -28.08 -24.61 10.48
CA HIS A 193 -27.75 -25.75 11.33
C HIS A 193 -27.02 -26.86 10.54
N PRO A 194 -26.05 -27.60 11.12
CA PRO A 194 -25.31 -28.67 10.44
C PRO A 194 -26.18 -29.73 9.78
N ASP A 195 -27.26 -30.14 10.48
CA ASP A 195 -28.23 -31.14 10.00
C ASP A 195 -29.34 -30.54 9.11
N ALA A 196 -29.35 -29.22 8.89
CA ALA A 196 -30.28 -28.64 7.95
C ALA A 196 -29.95 -29.15 6.54
N PRO A 197 -30.96 -29.45 5.70
CA PRO A 197 -30.72 -29.82 4.32
C PRO A 197 -29.97 -28.67 3.65
N PHE A 198 -28.70 -28.90 3.32
CA PHE A 198 -27.92 -27.88 2.63
C PHE A 198 -28.50 -27.73 1.21
N PRO A 199 -28.77 -26.50 0.75
CA PRO A 199 -29.32 -26.27 -0.57
C PRO A 199 -28.34 -26.76 -1.65
N ALA A 200 -28.54 -28.00 -2.10
CA ALA A 200 -27.70 -28.63 -3.09
C ALA A 200 -27.93 -27.96 -4.45
N ARG A 201 -26.85 -27.56 -5.09
CA ARG A 201 -26.93 -27.04 -6.46
C ARG A 201 -27.27 -28.16 -7.44
N PRO A 202 -28.15 -27.91 -8.43
CA PRO A 202 -28.19 -28.72 -9.63
C PRO A 202 -26.78 -28.82 -10.25
N GLY A 203 -26.27 -30.04 -10.45
CA GLY A 203 -24.93 -30.26 -11.03
C GLY A 203 -23.75 -30.25 -10.04
N GLY A 204 -24.00 -30.21 -8.73
CA GLY A 204 -22.94 -30.32 -7.71
C GLY A 204 -22.15 -29.01 -7.56
N GLY A 205 -22.49 -28.23 -6.54
CA GLY A 205 -21.81 -26.97 -6.24
C GLY A 205 -22.02 -26.61 -4.79
N GLY A 206 -20.91 -26.57 -4.07
CA GLY A 206 -20.81 -26.32 -2.65
C GLY A 206 -19.45 -26.83 -2.22
N TRP A 207 -18.64 -25.94 -1.68
CA TRP A 207 -17.33 -26.27 -1.17
C TRP A 207 -17.51 -27.15 0.05
N VAL A 208 -16.91 -28.34 0.05
CA VAL A 208 -16.77 -29.15 1.26
C VAL A 208 -15.36 -28.91 1.77
N SER A 209 -15.29 -28.46 3.01
CA SER A 209 -14.04 -28.22 3.72
C SER A 209 -13.99 -29.14 4.93
N HIS A 210 -12.87 -29.83 5.07
CA HIS A 210 -12.59 -30.75 6.16
C HIS A 210 -11.53 -30.12 7.06
N LEU A 211 -11.92 -29.76 8.27
CA LEU A 211 -11.02 -29.30 9.31
C LEU A 211 -10.53 -30.50 10.10
N VAL A 212 -9.21 -30.64 10.20
CA VAL A 212 -8.56 -31.79 10.82
C VAL A 212 -7.86 -31.35 12.10
N ASP A 213 -8.12 -32.10 13.16
CA ASP A 213 -7.49 -32.05 14.47
C ASP A 213 -6.52 -33.23 14.54
N LEU A 214 -5.22 -32.96 14.53
CA LEU A 214 -4.19 -33.99 14.43
C LEU A 214 -3.82 -34.50 15.84
N PRO A 215 -3.55 -35.80 16.02
CA PRO A 215 -3.08 -36.30 17.31
C PRO A 215 -1.75 -35.69 17.73
N ASP A 216 -1.64 -35.26 18.99
CA ASP A 216 -0.44 -34.62 19.58
C ASP A 216 0.85 -35.45 19.49
N HIS A 217 0.75 -36.77 19.25
CA HIS A 217 1.88 -37.69 19.22
C HIS A 217 2.57 -37.79 17.85
N LEU A 218 2.03 -37.15 16.80
CA LEU A 218 2.63 -37.18 15.47
C LEU A 218 3.87 -36.30 15.39
N THR A 219 4.93 -36.83 14.81
CA THR A 219 6.14 -36.03 14.53
C THR A 219 5.90 -35.08 13.35
N PRO A 220 6.57 -33.91 13.28
CA PRO A 220 6.42 -32.97 12.16
C PRO A 220 6.66 -33.61 10.79
N GLY A 221 7.60 -34.57 10.70
CA GLY A 221 7.87 -35.32 9.46
C GLY A 221 6.72 -36.23 9.03
N GLN A 222 6.00 -36.84 9.99
CA GLN A 222 4.81 -37.64 9.70
C GLN A 222 3.63 -36.77 9.27
N VAL A 223 3.42 -35.63 9.95
CA VAL A 223 2.39 -34.65 9.58
C VAL A 223 2.63 -34.13 8.16
N GLN A 224 3.89 -33.82 7.82
CA GLN A 224 4.25 -33.36 6.48
C GLN A 224 4.07 -34.46 5.41
N ALA A 225 4.47 -35.70 5.69
CA ALA A 225 4.30 -36.81 4.76
C ALA A 225 2.81 -37.07 4.48
N TRP A 226 1.98 -37.02 5.53
CA TRP A 226 0.54 -37.14 5.40
C TRP A 226 -0.07 -35.96 4.62
N ALA A 227 0.32 -34.71 4.94
CA ALA A 227 -0.18 -33.53 4.24
C ALA A 227 0.17 -33.55 2.75
N THR A 228 1.39 -33.93 2.39
CA THR A 228 1.82 -34.11 1.00
C THR A 228 1.01 -35.20 0.29
N ALA A 229 0.74 -36.31 0.97
CA ALA A 229 -0.02 -37.43 0.41
C ALA A 229 -1.52 -37.15 0.27
N SER A 230 -2.08 -36.30 1.14
CA SER A 230 -3.51 -35.97 1.20
C SER A 230 -3.87 -34.63 0.56
N GLY A 231 -2.88 -33.80 0.22
CA GLY A 231 -3.10 -32.42 -0.24
C GLY A 231 -3.52 -31.45 0.86
N ALA A 232 -3.32 -31.81 2.14
CA ALA A 232 -3.74 -30.97 3.27
C ALA A 232 -2.92 -29.67 3.36
N VAL A 233 -3.61 -28.56 3.58
CA VAL A 233 -2.98 -27.30 3.98
C VAL A 233 -2.77 -27.35 5.49
N LEU A 234 -1.54 -27.13 5.95
CA LEU A 234 -1.19 -27.19 7.37
C LEU A 234 -1.24 -25.81 8.01
N LYS A 235 -1.63 -25.76 9.28
CA LYS A 235 -1.54 -24.57 10.13
C LYS A 235 -0.11 -24.03 10.16
N PRO A 236 0.08 -22.70 9.98
CA PRO A 236 1.39 -22.09 10.05
C PRO A 236 2.11 -22.40 11.38
N GLY A 237 3.32 -22.93 11.30
CA GLY A 237 4.14 -23.30 12.45
C GLY A 237 4.12 -24.79 12.84
N LEU A 238 3.27 -25.63 12.22
CA LEU A 238 3.33 -27.09 12.40
C LEU A 238 4.55 -27.74 11.73
N VAL A 239 5.02 -27.17 10.62
CA VAL A 239 6.17 -27.63 9.83
C VAL A 239 7.03 -26.42 9.44
N GLN A 240 8.33 -26.61 9.23
CA GLN A 240 9.26 -25.50 8.94
C GLN A 240 8.95 -24.83 7.58
N PRO A 241 9.04 -23.49 7.48
CA PRO A 241 8.90 -22.77 6.22
C PRO A 241 9.98 -23.19 5.21
N GLY A 242 9.59 -23.55 3.98
CA GLY A 242 10.50 -23.94 2.89
C GLY A 242 10.42 -25.41 2.45
N GLN A 243 9.55 -26.20 3.07
CA GLN A 243 9.39 -27.64 2.80
C GLN A 243 8.06 -28.02 2.11
N LEU A 244 7.20 -27.03 1.81
CA LEU A 244 5.96 -27.20 1.05
C LEU A 244 6.15 -26.64 -0.37
N PRO A 245 5.67 -27.31 -1.43
CA PRO A 245 5.45 -26.67 -2.72
C PRO A 245 4.26 -25.73 -2.59
N GLY A 246 4.52 -24.47 -2.19
CA GLY A 246 3.55 -23.40 -2.41
C GLY A 246 3.35 -23.18 -3.91
N PRO A 247 2.27 -22.49 -4.34
CA PRO A 247 2.17 -22.06 -5.73
C PRO A 247 3.49 -21.39 -6.15
N ALA A 248 4.00 -21.76 -7.32
CA ALA A 248 5.26 -21.28 -7.87
C ALA A 248 5.19 -19.78 -8.17
N GLY A 249 5.26 -19.00 -7.12
CA GLY A 249 5.36 -17.56 -7.06
C GLY A 249 6.05 -17.33 -5.73
N SER A 250 7.38 -17.41 -5.74
CA SER A 250 8.21 -17.06 -4.60
C SER A 250 7.70 -15.73 -4.05
N GLU A 251 7.08 -15.74 -2.87
CA GLU A 251 6.98 -14.50 -2.10
C GLU A 251 8.42 -14.01 -1.97
N PRO A 252 8.79 -12.88 -2.59
CA PRO A 252 10.15 -12.41 -2.53
C PRO A 252 10.49 -12.26 -1.06
N ALA A 253 11.58 -12.92 -0.63
CA ALA A 253 12.09 -12.83 0.74
C ALA A 253 11.95 -11.38 1.18
N PRO A 254 11.18 -11.07 2.24
CA PRO A 254 10.69 -9.72 2.48
C PRO A 254 11.88 -8.79 2.51
N VAL A 255 12.04 -8.02 1.42
CA VAL A 255 12.97 -6.90 1.41
C VAL A 255 12.52 -6.09 2.62
N ARG A 256 13.42 -5.92 3.60
CA ARG A 256 13.11 -5.19 4.82
C ARG A 256 12.98 -3.71 4.47
N TRP A 257 11.89 -3.34 3.79
CA TRP A 257 11.51 -1.98 3.44
C TRP A 257 11.51 -1.08 4.67
N SER A 258 11.29 -1.67 5.85
CA SER A 258 11.47 -1.03 7.15
C SER A 258 12.86 -0.43 7.36
N TRP A 259 13.94 -1.07 6.89
CA TRP A 259 15.30 -0.53 6.97
C TRP A 259 15.50 0.64 6.01
N PHE A 260 14.96 0.55 4.80
CA PHE A 260 15.01 1.62 3.82
C PHE A 260 14.24 2.85 4.31
N ALA A 261 12.98 2.66 4.70
CA ALA A 261 12.14 3.70 5.27
C ALA A 261 12.79 4.32 6.52
N GLY A 262 13.32 3.50 7.43
CA GLY A 262 14.03 3.95 8.62
C GLY A 262 15.24 4.84 8.30
N ALA A 263 16.06 4.47 7.30
CA ALA A 263 17.22 5.25 6.89
C ALA A 263 16.84 6.58 6.21
N VAL A 264 15.83 6.57 5.35
CA VAL A 264 15.31 7.78 4.69
C VAL A 264 14.76 8.75 5.74
N VAL A 265 13.92 8.28 6.65
CA VAL A 265 13.33 9.17 7.66
C VAL A 265 14.39 9.66 8.65
N LEU A 266 15.34 8.82 9.07
CA LEU A 266 16.48 9.27 9.89
C LEU A 266 17.26 10.39 9.21
N THR A 267 17.47 10.28 7.90
CA THR A 267 18.18 11.29 7.10
C THR A 267 17.37 12.59 7.00
N VAL A 268 16.07 12.49 6.66
CA VAL A 268 15.13 13.62 6.63
C VAL A 268 15.13 14.35 7.98
N MET A 269 14.94 13.60 9.07
CA MET A 269 14.87 14.15 10.41
C MET A 269 16.20 14.76 10.84
N GLY A 270 17.33 14.10 10.55
CA GLY A 270 18.66 14.61 10.82
C GLY A 270 18.93 15.94 10.13
N ILE A 271 18.55 16.09 8.86
CA ILE A 271 18.70 17.34 8.09
C ILE A 271 17.87 18.46 8.73
N VAL A 272 16.59 18.20 9.02
CA VAL A 272 15.69 19.17 9.62
C VAL A 272 16.18 19.62 10.99
N ILE A 273 16.51 18.68 11.88
CA ILE A 273 17.02 18.96 13.22
C ILE A 273 18.36 19.69 13.20
N THR A 274 19.26 19.32 12.27
CA THR A 274 20.56 19.99 12.13
C THR A 274 20.39 21.47 11.81
N SER A 275 19.46 21.83 10.93
CA SER A 275 19.15 23.22 10.63
C SER A 275 18.68 23.99 11.87
N ALA A 276 17.94 23.32 12.76
CA ALA A 276 17.43 23.90 13.99
C ALA A 276 18.52 24.09 15.07
N PHE A 277 19.41 23.11 15.23
CA PHE A 277 20.55 23.29 16.14
C PHE A 277 21.57 24.30 15.63
N ALA A 278 21.78 24.38 14.31
CA ALA A 278 22.71 25.34 13.71
C ALA A 278 22.29 26.80 13.92
N THR A 279 20.98 27.06 13.93
CA THR A 279 20.41 28.38 14.28
C THR A 279 20.45 28.60 15.79
N GLY A 280 20.04 27.61 16.60
CA GLY A 280 20.06 27.68 18.07
C GLY A 280 21.43 27.93 18.70
N ALA A 281 22.50 27.32 18.16
CA ALA A 281 23.87 27.43 18.68
C ALA A 281 24.41 28.88 18.64
N ARG A 282 23.92 29.72 17.72
CA ARG A 282 24.37 31.12 17.57
C ARG A 282 24.07 31.95 18.81
N ARG A 283 22.94 31.70 19.48
CA ARG A 283 22.53 32.44 20.68
C ARG A 283 23.28 32.04 21.93
N GLN A 284 23.98 30.90 21.89
CA GLN A 284 24.75 30.40 23.02
C GLN A 284 26.23 30.71 22.88
N LEU A 285 26.66 31.39 21.83
CA LEU A 285 28.08 31.68 21.62
C LEU A 285 28.69 32.43 22.80
N THR A 286 28.00 33.42 23.35
CA THR A 286 28.47 34.17 24.52
C THR A 286 28.53 33.29 25.78
N THR A 287 27.50 32.48 26.02
CA THR A 287 27.45 31.55 27.17
C THR A 287 28.53 30.46 27.05
N LEU A 288 28.76 29.93 25.85
CA LEU A 288 29.82 28.96 25.56
C LEU A 288 31.21 29.61 25.69
N GLY A 289 31.34 30.87 25.29
CA GLY A 289 32.54 31.68 25.45
C GLY A 289 32.88 31.92 26.92
N GLN A 290 31.87 32.20 27.77
CA GLN A 290 32.04 32.29 29.22
C GLN A 290 32.47 30.95 29.83
N LEU A 291 31.86 29.84 29.40
CA LEU A 291 32.25 28.50 29.86
C LEU A 291 33.71 28.17 29.47
N ALA A 292 34.09 28.51 28.22
CA ALA A 292 35.45 28.33 27.71
C ALA A 292 36.47 29.25 28.43
N ALA A 293 36.09 30.49 28.75
CA ALA A 293 36.93 31.43 29.50
C ALA A 293 37.21 30.94 30.93
N ASN A 294 36.29 30.18 31.54
CA ASN A 294 36.48 29.50 32.82
C ASN A 294 37.26 28.18 32.71
N GLY A 295 37.94 27.92 31.58
CA GLY A 295 38.81 26.75 31.39
C GLY A 295 38.10 25.47 30.91
N ALA A 296 36.83 25.53 30.47
CA ALA A 296 36.15 24.36 29.92
C ALA A 296 36.79 23.93 28.58
N PRO A 297 37.26 22.67 28.43
CA PRO A 297 37.92 22.26 27.21
C PRO A 297 36.91 22.09 26.06
N PRO A 298 37.34 22.23 24.78
CA PRO A 298 36.46 22.11 23.60
C PRO A 298 35.68 20.80 23.53
N ARG A 299 36.25 19.71 24.08
CA ARG A 299 35.60 18.40 24.18
C ARG A 299 34.40 18.42 25.13
N THR A 300 34.51 19.10 26.28
CA THR A 300 33.42 19.25 27.24
C THR A 300 32.31 20.13 26.67
N LEU A 301 32.66 21.24 25.98
CA LEU A 301 31.67 22.08 25.28
C LEU A 301 30.90 21.28 24.23
N ARG A 302 31.62 20.48 23.43
CA ARG A 302 31.00 19.60 22.42
C ARG A 302 30.10 18.56 23.07
N LEU A 303 30.53 17.95 24.17
CA LEU A 303 29.75 16.93 24.88
C LEU A 303 28.47 17.51 25.49
N VAL A 304 28.54 18.70 26.09
CA VAL A 304 27.36 19.41 26.61
C VAL A 304 26.35 19.65 25.49
N LEU A 305 26.78 20.13 24.32
CA LEU A 305 25.89 20.38 23.18
C LEU A 305 25.30 19.09 22.59
N VAL A 306 26.09 18.01 22.50
CA VAL A 306 25.59 16.71 22.02
C VAL A 306 24.57 16.12 23.00
N LEU A 307 24.86 16.17 24.31
CA LEU A 307 23.93 15.71 25.36
C LEU A 307 22.65 16.55 25.41
N GLN A 308 22.72 17.85 25.13
CA GLN A 308 21.52 18.67 24.94
C GLN A 308 20.65 18.11 23.80
N GLY A 309 21.27 17.76 22.67
CA GLY A 309 20.59 17.11 21.55
C GLY A 309 19.97 15.76 21.92
N THR A 310 20.63 14.96 22.75
CA THR A 310 20.10 13.69 23.26
C THR A 310 18.88 13.92 24.17
N TRP A 311 18.95 14.87 25.10
CA TRP A 311 17.82 15.20 26.00
C TRP A 311 16.62 15.77 25.25
N THR A 312 16.85 16.64 24.25
CA THR A 312 15.75 17.14 23.40
C THR A 312 15.17 16.05 22.52
N GLY A 313 16.02 15.12 22.03
CA GLY A 313 15.60 13.95 21.28
C GLY A 313 14.72 13.02 22.12
N LEU A 314 15.08 12.78 23.38
CA LEU A 314 14.29 11.96 24.30
C LEU A 314 12.93 12.60 24.61
N ALA A 315 12.92 13.90 24.93
CA ALA A 315 11.69 14.64 25.18
C ALA A 315 10.80 14.68 23.92
N GLY A 316 11.39 14.88 22.75
CA GLY A 316 10.69 14.90 21.47
C GLY A 316 10.13 13.53 21.09
N ALA A 317 10.89 12.45 21.28
CA ALA A 317 10.40 11.09 21.02
C ALA A 317 9.24 10.72 21.95
N ALA A 318 9.32 11.07 23.23
CA ALA A 318 8.22 10.88 24.18
C ALA A 318 6.96 11.68 23.77
N ALA A 319 7.12 12.96 23.42
CA ALA A 319 6.02 13.78 22.91
C ALA A 319 5.44 13.21 21.59
N GLY A 320 6.30 12.69 20.70
CA GLY A 320 5.89 12.08 19.44
C GLY A 320 5.06 10.82 19.66
N LEU A 321 5.44 9.95 20.60
CA LEU A 321 4.63 8.79 20.97
C LEU A 321 3.25 9.19 21.48
N VAL A 322 3.18 10.21 22.36
CA VAL A 322 1.91 10.72 22.88
C VAL A 322 1.05 11.31 21.77
N LEU A 323 1.64 12.09 20.87
CA LEU A 323 0.93 12.67 19.72
C LEU A 323 0.45 11.58 18.74
N GLY A 324 1.27 10.55 18.47
CA GLY A 324 0.91 9.42 17.62
C GLY A 324 -0.24 8.61 18.20
N ALA A 325 -0.18 8.30 19.50
CA ALA A 325 -1.27 7.64 20.21
C ALA A 325 -2.56 8.48 20.22
N GLY A 326 -2.45 9.80 20.44
CA GLY A 326 -3.59 10.72 20.36
C GLY A 326 -4.19 10.80 18.95
N ALA A 327 -3.36 10.77 17.91
CA ALA A 327 -3.81 10.73 16.51
C ALA A 327 -4.54 9.42 16.19
N LEU A 328 -4.02 8.27 16.62
CA LEU A 328 -4.70 6.97 16.49
C LEU A 328 -6.03 6.96 17.23
N ALA A 329 -6.08 7.51 18.45
CA ALA A 329 -7.33 7.63 19.22
C ALA A 329 -8.37 8.51 18.50
N ALA A 330 -7.93 9.59 17.85
CA ALA A 330 -8.81 10.45 17.05
C ALA A 330 -9.29 9.78 15.74
N LEU A 331 -8.54 8.80 15.22
CA LEU A 331 -8.90 8.03 14.03
C LEU A 331 -9.88 6.88 14.32
N VAL A 332 -10.03 6.43 15.58
CA VAL A 332 -10.99 5.38 16.00
C VAL A 332 -12.39 5.54 15.41
N PRO A 333 -13.08 6.70 15.53
CA PRO A 333 -14.45 6.85 15.00
C PRO A 333 -14.56 6.77 13.48
N HIS A 334 -13.45 6.91 12.77
CA HIS A 334 -13.39 6.84 11.30
C HIS A 334 -12.80 5.52 10.82
N ARG A 335 -12.28 4.67 11.71
CA ARG A 335 -11.58 3.42 11.43
C ARG A 335 -12.35 2.52 10.46
N ASP A 336 -13.63 2.26 10.74
CA ASP A 336 -14.46 1.34 9.95
C ASP A 336 -14.66 1.85 8.50
N ARG A 337 -14.60 3.17 8.27
CA ARG A 337 -14.63 3.78 6.92
C ARG A 337 -13.25 3.80 6.24
N LEU A 338 -12.19 3.93 7.03
CA LEU A 338 -10.81 4.11 6.56
C LEU A 338 -10.12 2.79 6.21
N LEU A 339 -10.51 1.69 6.84
CA LEU A 339 -9.87 0.38 6.68
C LEU A 339 -10.78 -0.64 5.98
N GLY A 340 -12.02 -0.26 5.64
CA GLY A 340 -12.97 -1.10 4.91
C GLY A 340 -13.41 -2.39 5.64
N GLN A 341 -12.92 -2.60 6.86
CA GLN A 341 -13.19 -3.77 7.70
C GLN A 341 -13.38 -3.37 9.16
N ARG A 342 -14.13 -4.20 9.88
CA ARG A 342 -14.49 -3.99 11.30
C ARG A 342 -13.37 -4.49 12.21
N ILE A 343 -12.25 -3.77 12.25
CA ILE A 343 -11.14 -4.05 13.18
C ILE A 343 -11.60 -3.70 14.60
N THR A 344 -11.57 -4.62 15.56
CA THR A 344 -12.04 -4.35 16.93
C THR A 344 -11.07 -3.48 17.76
N SER A 345 -9.75 -3.58 17.53
CA SER A 345 -8.71 -2.84 18.28
C SER A 345 -7.45 -2.59 17.44
N TYR A 346 -6.72 -1.48 17.70
CA TYR A 346 -5.38 -1.29 17.15
C TYR A 346 -4.38 -2.21 17.86
N ASP A 347 -3.59 -2.97 17.09
CA ASP A 347 -2.50 -3.76 17.66
C ASP A 347 -1.26 -2.88 17.86
N VAL A 348 -1.00 -2.49 19.11
CA VAL A 348 0.16 -1.66 19.48
C VAL A 348 1.21 -2.54 20.15
N GLN A 349 2.18 -3.01 19.37
CA GLN A 349 3.31 -3.74 19.91
C GLN A 349 4.40 -2.80 20.41
N TRP A 350 4.62 -2.78 21.72
CA TRP A 350 5.63 -1.93 22.37
C TRP A 350 7.05 -2.14 21.84
N ILE A 351 7.38 -3.33 21.32
CA ILE A 351 8.70 -3.61 20.78
C ILE A 351 9.00 -2.81 19.51
N ASP A 352 7.99 -2.47 18.72
CA ASP A 352 8.14 -1.71 17.47
C ASP A 352 8.38 -0.22 17.73
N LEU A 353 7.87 0.28 18.85
CA LEU A 353 8.06 1.66 19.27
C LEU A 353 9.51 1.90 19.73
N GLY A 354 10.20 0.86 20.21
CA GLY A 354 11.59 0.93 20.65
C GLY A 354 12.54 1.47 19.57
N PRO A 355 12.60 0.85 18.37
CA PRO A 355 13.37 1.35 17.23
C PRO A 355 13.01 2.79 16.81
N ILE A 356 11.73 3.16 16.82
CA ILE A 356 11.28 4.52 16.45
C ILE A 356 11.84 5.56 17.43
N VAL A 357 11.73 5.30 18.73
CA VAL A 357 12.30 6.16 19.78
C VAL A 357 13.82 6.25 19.64
N LEU A 358 14.48 5.11 19.40
CA LEU A 358 15.93 5.04 19.22
C LEU A 358 16.38 5.84 18.00
N LEU A 359 15.69 5.73 16.86
CA LEU A 359 15.94 6.54 15.66
C LEU A 359 15.74 8.03 15.94
N GLY A 360 14.65 8.39 16.64
CA GLY A 360 14.35 9.74 17.11
C GLY A 360 15.52 10.39 17.89
N VAL A 361 15.96 9.67 18.92
CA VAL A 361 17.05 10.10 19.80
C VAL A 361 18.39 10.10 19.07
N ALA A 362 18.66 9.09 18.24
CA ALA A 362 19.89 8.96 17.47
C ALA A 362 20.04 10.11 16.46
N ALA A 363 19.01 10.40 15.65
CA ALA A 363 19.06 11.50 14.71
C ALA A 363 19.21 12.86 15.39
N SER A 364 18.52 13.12 16.50
CA SER A 364 18.71 14.36 17.27
C SER A 364 20.14 14.49 17.82
N THR A 365 20.68 13.39 18.35
CA THR A 365 22.04 13.35 18.89
C THR A 365 23.08 13.58 17.79
N ILE A 366 22.95 12.91 16.64
CA ILE A 366 23.84 13.04 15.49
C ILE A 366 23.75 14.46 14.90
N ALA A 367 22.53 14.99 14.76
CA ALA A 367 22.29 16.34 14.24
C ALA A 367 22.94 17.43 15.10
N ALA A 368 23.02 17.25 16.42
CA ALA A 368 23.70 18.17 17.31
C ALA A 368 25.23 18.17 17.14
N VAL A 369 25.83 17.11 16.57
CA VAL A 369 27.29 16.98 16.48
C VAL A 369 27.93 18.03 15.57
N ILE A 370 27.32 18.33 14.42
CA ILE A 370 27.83 19.30 13.45
C ILE A 370 27.93 20.70 14.08
N PRO A 371 26.82 21.31 14.58
CA PRO A 371 26.88 22.61 15.23
C PRO A 371 27.75 22.58 16.50
N ALA A 372 27.78 21.48 17.25
CA ALA A 372 28.64 21.35 18.43
C ALA A 372 30.14 21.44 18.07
N ARG A 373 30.57 20.75 17.00
CA ARG A 373 31.95 20.83 16.48
C ARG A 373 32.28 22.23 16.00
N SER A 374 31.37 22.87 15.26
CA SER A 374 31.58 24.21 14.73
C SER A 374 31.60 25.28 15.82
N ALA A 375 30.82 25.11 16.89
CA ALA A 375 30.80 26.03 18.03
C ALA A 375 32.05 25.88 18.91
N SER A 376 32.50 24.64 19.16
CA SER A 376 33.68 24.38 20.01
C SER A 376 35.00 24.87 19.43
N ARG A 377 35.03 25.20 18.12
CA ARG A 377 36.23 25.70 17.42
C ARG A 377 36.31 27.22 17.34
N ILE A 378 35.30 27.95 17.81
CA ILE A 378 35.31 29.41 17.76
C ILE A 378 36.26 29.92 18.85
N PRO A 379 37.21 30.83 18.53
CA PRO A 379 38.09 31.42 19.54
C PRO A 379 37.29 32.13 20.63
N VAL A 380 37.74 32.02 21.90
CA VAL A 380 37.03 32.56 23.07
C VAL A 380 36.77 34.06 22.93
N LEU A 381 37.75 34.84 22.48
CA LEU A 381 37.61 36.28 22.25
C LEU A 381 36.55 36.62 21.19
N VAL A 382 36.45 35.82 20.14
CA VAL A 382 35.44 35.98 19.07
C VAL A 382 34.05 35.60 19.57
N ALA A 383 33.96 34.54 20.39
CA ALA A 383 32.72 34.12 21.02
C ALA A 383 32.19 35.15 22.04
N LEU A 384 33.08 35.77 22.82
CA LEU A 384 32.75 36.86 23.75
C LEU A 384 32.37 38.15 23.03
N ALA A 385 32.99 38.45 21.88
CA ALA A 385 32.66 39.61 21.06
C ALA A 385 31.34 39.46 20.29
N GLY A 386 30.73 38.27 20.26
CA GLY A 386 29.48 38.01 19.55
C GLY A 386 29.55 38.16 18.02
N ARG A 387 30.75 38.38 17.45
CA ARG A 387 30.98 38.56 16.01
C ARG A 387 31.46 37.26 15.40
N ARG A 388 30.92 36.86 14.24
CA ARG A 388 31.43 35.73 13.45
C ARG A 388 31.75 36.21 12.04
N PRO A 389 32.95 35.93 11.48
CA PRO A 389 33.21 36.19 10.06
C PRO A 389 32.32 35.27 9.21
N LEU A 390 31.63 35.85 8.23
CA LEU A 390 30.86 35.10 7.24
C LEU A 390 31.86 34.39 6.32
N ALA A 391 32.09 33.09 6.54
CA ALA A 391 32.88 32.30 5.61
C ALA A 391 32.19 32.28 4.24
N ALA A 392 32.93 32.54 3.17
CA ALA A 392 32.43 32.41 1.81
C ALA A 392 32.05 30.96 1.53
N VAL A 393 30.94 30.74 0.82
CA VAL A 393 30.57 29.41 0.33
C VAL A 393 31.57 29.07 -0.78
N PRO A 394 32.31 27.95 -0.68
CA PRO A 394 33.29 27.62 -1.69
C PRO A 394 32.59 27.24 -3.01
N PRO A 395 33.20 27.54 -4.17
CA PRO A 395 32.57 27.33 -5.48
C PRO A 395 32.43 25.85 -5.87
N TRP A 396 33.23 24.95 -5.29
CA TRP A 396 33.15 23.51 -5.52
C TRP A 396 31.94 22.85 -4.86
N LEU A 397 31.39 23.48 -3.81
CA LEU A 397 30.30 22.93 -3.00
C LEU A 397 29.06 22.52 -3.81
N PRO A 398 28.50 23.38 -4.70
CA PRO A 398 27.36 22.99 -5.53
C PRO A 398 27.69 21.89 -6.54
N VAL A 399 28.90 21.89 -7.12
CA VAL A 399 29.32 20.85 -8.07
C VAL A 399 29.35 19.49 -7.37
N THR A 400 29.94 19.43 -6.18
CA THR A 400 29.91 18.22 -5.34
C THR A 400 28.49 17.79 -5.01
N GLY A 401 27.58 18.74 -4.72
CA GLY A 401 26.17 18.44 -4.50
C GLY A 401 25.49 17.79 -5.70
N VAL A 402 25.69 18.34 -6.91
CA VAL A 402 25.12 17.78 -8.14
C VAL A 402 25.70 16.38 -8.44
N VAL A 403 27.01 16.19 -8.26
CA VAL A 403 27.65 14.88 -8.45
C VAL A 403 27.10 13.85 -7.46
N ILE A 404 26.92 14.21 -6.19
CA ILE A 404 26.33 13.34 -5.18
C ILE A 404 24.86 12.99 -5.52
N CYS A 405 24.06 13.96 -5.99
CA CYS A 405 22.69 13.69 -6.44
C CYS A 405 22.66 12.72 -7.62
N GLY A 406 23.52 12.92 -8.63
CA GLY A 406 23.63 12.04 -9.78
C GLY A 406 24.07 10.62 -9.39
N ALA A 407 25.07 10.50 -8.52
CA ALA A 407 25.50 9.22 -7.97
C ALA A 407 24.40 8.53 -7.15
N GLY A 408 23.64 9.30 -6.35
CA GLY A 408 22.51 8.79 -5.58
C GLY A 408 21.40 8.22 -6.46
N LEU A 409 21.04 8.93 -7.53
CA LEU A 409 20.09 8.45 -8.53
C LEU A 409 20.62 7.22 -9.29
N GLY A 410 21.91 7.20 -9.63
CA GLY A 410 22.55 6.04 -10.26
C GLY A 410 22.55 4.79 -9.37
N LEU A 411 22.80 4.95 -8.06
CA LEU A 411 22.70 3.85 -7.09
C LEU A 411 21.26 3.38 -6.92
N LEU A 412 20.29 4.30 -6.92
CA LEU A 412 18.87 3.94 -6.90
C LEU A 412 18.49 3.13 -8.15
N SER A 413 18.95 3.52 -9.34
CA SER A 413 18.70 2.75 -10.57
C SER A 413 19.38 1.38 -10.56
N LEU A 414 20.58 1.28 -10.00
CA LEU A 414 21.25 -0.02 -9.84
C LEU A 414 20.52 -0.90 -8.83
N ALA A 415 20.03 -0.31 -7.73
CA ALA A 415 19.26 -1.02 -6.72
C ALA A 415 17.93 -1.57 -7.27
N THR A 416 17.24 -0.79 -8.11
CA THR A 416 15.97 -1.22 -8.72
C THR A 416 16.19 -2.34 -9.72
N VAL A 417 17.17 -2.19 -10.64
CA VAL A 417 17.50 -3.25 -11.61
C VAL A 417 17.97 -4.52 -10.89
N GLY A 418 18.86 -4.36 -9.91
CA GLY A 418 19.39 -5.49 -9.15
C GLY A 418 18.34 -6.22 -8.30
N ALA A 419 17.38 -5.49 -7.74
CA ALA A 419 16.26 -6.09 -7.00
C ALA A 419 15.36 -6.95 -7.90
N THR A 420 15.22 -6.61 -9.18
CA THR A 420 14.39 -7.36 -10.14
C THR A 420 15.03 -8.65 -10.65
N ALA A 421 16.36 -8.78 -10.55
CA ALA A 421 17.10 -9.93 -11.05
C ALA A 421 16.94 -11.22 -10.20
N GLY A 422 16.19 -11.19 -9.09
CA GLY A 422 15.74 -12.39 -8.38
C GLY A 422 16.82 -13.26 -7.72
N GLY A 423 17.92 -12.66 -7.23
CA GLY A 423 19.06 -13.39 -6.61
C GLY A 423 19.12 -13.36 -5.07
N PRO A 424 20.01 -14.17 -4.45
CA PRO A 424 20.23 -14.21 -2.99
C PRO A 424 20.77 -12.89 -2.40
N ASP A 425 21.20 -11.95 -3.26
CA ASP A 425 21.81 -10.67 -2.86
C ASP A 425 20.79 -9.53 -2.61
N SER A 426 19.52 -9.84 -2.32
CA SER A 426 18.45 -8.84 -2.10
C SER A 426 18.81 -7.80 -1.02
N ALA A 427 19.56 -8.22 0.00
CA ALA A 427 20.07 -7.32 1.05
C ALA A 427 21.08 -6.29 0.53
N VAL A 428 21.92 -6.66 -0.44
CA VAL A 428 22.91 -5.76 -1.07
C VAL A 428 22.20 -4.70 -1.89
N TRP A 429 21.17 -5.08 -2.64
CA TRP A 429 20.38 -4.14 -3.44
C TRP A 429 19.55 -3.19 -2.57
N ALA A 430 18.97 -3.69 -1.47
CA ALA A 430 18.31 -2.85 -0.48
C ALA A 430 19.28 -1.82 0.14
N LEU A 431 20.49 -2.26 0.52
CA LEU A 431 21.53 -1.37 1.06
C LEU A 431 21.98 -0.35 0.00
N THR A 432 22.11 -0.75 -1.25
CA THR A 432 22.44 0.13 -2.37
C THR A 432 21.39 1.22 -2.55
N GLY A 433 20.10 0.84 -2.48
CA GLY A 433 18.98 1.79 -2.52
C GLY A 433 19.01 2.77 -1.34
N ILE A 434 19.31 2.29 -0.13
CA ILE A 434 19.49 3.14 1.06
C ILE A 434 20.59 4.17 0.84
N VAL A 435 21.76 3.72 0.41
CA VAL A 435 22.92 4.59 0.16
C VAL A 435 22.58 5.61 -0.93
N GLY A 436 21.90 5.18 -2.01
CA GLY A 436 21.45 6.05 -3.08
C GLY A 436 20.48 7.14 -2.63
N GLY A 437 19.46 6.78 -1.85
CA GLY A 437 18.48 7.71 -1.28
C GLY A 437 19.12 8.71 -0.31
N VAL A 438 19.98 8.23 0.60
CA VAL A 438 20.72 9.11 1.54
C VAL A 438 21.65 10.06 0.78
N ALA A 439 22.37 9.57 -0.23
CA ALA A 439 23.23 10.39 -1.08
C ALA A 439 22.42 11.50 -1.76
N LEU A 440 21.27 11.19 -2.35
CA LEU A 440 20.41 12.20 -2.98
C LEU A 440 19.99 13.32 -2.00
N LEU A 441 19.52 12.95 -0.80
CA LEU A 441 19.09 13.91 0.23
C LEU A 441 20.26 14.75 0.77
N LEU A 442 21.46 14.18 0.89
CA LEU A 442 22.64 14.94 1.28
C LEU A 442 23.13 15.85 0.13
N GLY A 443 23.11 15.36 -1.11
CA GLY A 443 23.49 16.13 -2.30
C GLY A 443 22.67 17.41 -2.45
N VAL A 444 21.35 17.34 -2.25
CA VAL A 444 20.50 18.54 -2.31
C VAL A 444 20.85 19.56 -1.23
N CYS A 445 21.32 19.13 -0.05
CA CYS A 445 21.79 20.05 0.99
C CYS A 445 23.02 20.88 0.56
N PHE A 446 23.90 20.31 -0.27
CA PHE A 446 25.06 21.02 -0.83
C PHE A 446 24.66 21.95 -2.00
N VAL A 447 23.60 21.62 -2.74
CA VAL A 447 23.05 22.45 -3.83
C VAL A 447 22.27 23.66 -3.28
N ALA A 448 21.57 23.50 -2.15
CA ALA A 448 20.63 24.51 -1.63
C ALA A 448 21.21 25.93 -1.46
N PRO A 449 22.43 26.16 -0.93
CA PRO A 449 23.00 27.51 -0.82
C PRO A 449 23.25 28.19 -2.17
N ALA A 450 23.59 27.42 -3.21
CA ALA A 450 23.75 27.92 -4.57
C ALA A 450 22.39 28.17 -5.23
N TYR A 451 21.41 27.31 -4.99
CA TYR A 451 20.03 27.54 -5.43
C TYR A 451 19.45 28.86 -4.86
N VAL A 452 19.69 29.15 -3.57
CA VAL A 452 19.31 30.43 -2.96
C VAL A 452 20.01 31.63 -3.59
N SER A 453 21.19 31.45 -4.18
CA SER A 453 21.95 32.55 -4.79
C SER A 453 21.27 33.15 -6.03
N VAL A 454 20.35 32.40 -6.66
CA VAL A 454 19.49 32.88 -7.75
C VAL A 454 18.63 34.07 -7.32
N LEU A 455 18.32 34.19 -6.03
CA LEU A 455 17.61 35.36 -5.49
C LEU A 455 18.41 36.66 -5.63
N GLY A 456 19.75 36.61 -5.70
CA GLY A 456 20.58 37.80 -5.82
C GLY A 456 20.30 38.57 -7.11
N PRO A 457 20.48 37.95 -8.29
CA PRO A 457 20.09 38.53 -9.57
C PRO A 457 18.59 38.78 -9.68
N ALA A 458 17.73 37.87 -9.22
CA ALA A 458 16.28 38.05 -9.31
C ALA A 458 15.79 39.27 -8.51
N ALA A 459 16.44 39.59 -7.38
CA ALA A 459 16.09 40.75 -6.57
C ALA A 459 16.27 42.10 -7.28
N THR A 460 17.09 42.18 -8.34
CA THR A 460 17.24 43.44 -9.09
C THR A 460 15.99 43.78 -9.90
N ARG A 461 15.20 42.78 -10.29
CA ARG A 461 13.95 42.93 -11.05
C ARG A 461 12.71 43.12 -10.16
N LEU A 462 12.82 42.81 -8.86
CA LEU A 462 11.73 42.94 -7.89
C LEU A 462 11.66 44.37 -7.32
N GLN A 463 10.46 44.83 -6.97
CA GLN A 463 10.24 46.14 -6.34
C GLN A 463 9.80 46.02 -4.87
N GLY A 464 9.93 47.11 -4.10
CA GLY A 464 9.40 47.23 -2.74
C GLY A 464 9.86 46.14 -1.76
N SER A 465 8.91 45.58 -1.02
CA SER A 465 9.15 44.60 0.04
C SER A 465 9.68 43.24 -0.48
N TRP A 466 9.34 42.85 -1.72
CA TRP A 466 9.87 41.64 -2.37
C TRP A 466 11.38 41.72 -2.60
N ARG A 467 11.87 42.88 -3.05
CA ARG A 467 13.31 43.12 -3.23
C ARG A 467 14.07 43.04 -1.91
N LEU A 468 13.52 43.63 -0.85
CA LEU A 468 14.13 43.61 0.49
C LEU A 468 14.22 42.19 1.06
N ALA A 469 13.13 41.42 0.91
CA ALA A 469 13.10 40.02 1.31
C ALA A 469 14.15 39.20 0.55
N ALA A 470 14.15 39.25 -0.78
CA ALA A 470 15.08 38.49 -1.63
C ALA A 470 16.55 38.86 -1.36
N ARG A 471 16.90 40.15 -1.23
CA ARG A 471 18.27 40.58 -0.89
C ARG A 471 18.71 40.14 0.51
N SER A 472 17.82 40.18 1.49
CA SER A 472 18.12 39.74 2.86
C SER A 472 18.42 38.23 2.89
N LEU A 473 17.60 37.44 2.21
CA LEU A 473 17.76 35.98 2.08
C LEU A 473 19.04 35.60 1.32
N ALA A 474 19.33 36.28 0.21
CA ALA A 474 20.54 36.05 -0.60
C ALA A 474 21.83 36.37 0.16
N ARG A 475 21.83 37.43 1.00
CA ARG A 475 22.97 37.76 1.86
C ARG A 475 23.27 36.69 2.89
N GLN A 476 22.23 36.00 3.38
CA GLN A 476 22.36 34.92 4.36
C GLN A 476 22.29 33.52 3.73
N ARG A 477 22.75 33.37 2.47
CA ARG A 477 22.61 32.15 1.64
C ARG A 477 22.93 30.81 2.33
N SER A 478 23.93 30.75 3.22
CA SER A 478 24.26 29.50 3.92
C SER A 478 23.20 29.10 4.95
N ARG A 479 22.62 30.08 5.65
CA ARG A 479 21.52 29.87 6.60
C ARG A 479 20.22 29.59 5.86
N THR A 480 19.90 30.44 4.88
CA THR A 480 18.70 30.27 4.05
C THR A 480 18.73 28.93 3.34
N GLY A 481 19.88 28.50 2.82
CA GLY A 481 20.06 27.20 2.16
C GLY A 481 19.76 26.02 3.08
N ALA A 482 20.17 26.06 4.35
CA ALA A 482 19.86 25.01 5.33
C ALA A 482 18.35 24.91 5.64
N VAL A 483 17.63 26.04 5.64
CA VAL A 483 16.17 26.05 5.81
C VAL A 483 15.48 25.53 4.55
N VAL A 484 15.93 25.98 3.36
CA VAL A 484 15.43 25.51 2.07
C VAL A 484 15.63 24.01 1.90
N SER A 485 16.78 23.45 2.30
CA SER A 485 17.02 22.00 2.24
C SER A 485 16.12 21.21 3.19
N ALA A 486 15.89 21.70 4.42
CA ALA A 486 14.99 21.06 5.38
C ALA A 486 13.54 21.00 4.86
N ILE A 487 13.06 22.11 4.27
CA ILE A 487 11.74 22.17 3.62
C ILE A 487 11.70 21.25 2.40
N CYS A 488 12.74 21.28 1.56
CA CYS A 488 12.86 20.46 0.36
C CYS A 488 12.77 18.96 0.69
N VAL A 489 13.59 18.47 1.63
CA VAL A 489 13.67 17.04 1.96
C VAL A 489 12.36 16.53 2.57
N SER A 490 11.69 17.35 3.37
CA SER A 490 10.40 16.99 3.99
C SER A 490 9.27 16.96 2.95
N ALA A 491 9.18 17.98 2.10
CA ALA A 491 8.20 18.02 1.01
C ALA A 491 8.48 16.95 -0.06
N ALA A 492 9.75 16.64 -0.34
CA ALA A 492 10.14 15.62 -1.31
C ALA A 492 9.68 14.23 -0.86
N LEU A 493 9.77 13.93 0.44
CA LEU A 493 9.24 12.69 1.01
C LEU A 493 7.72 12.58 0.82
N ALA A 494 6.98 13.68 1.02
CA ALA A 494 5.54 13.71 0.81
C ALA A 494 5.16 13.50 -0.66
N VAL A 495 5.87 14.15 -1.59
CA VAL A 495 5.68 13.96 -3.03
C VAL A 495 6.03 12.54 -3.45
N ALA A 496 7.16 11.99 -2.99
CA ALA A 496 7.59 10.64 -3.33
C ALA A 496 6.61 9.58 -2.83
N LEU A 497 6.17 9.69 -1.57
CA LEU A 497 5.22 8.75 -0.98
C LEU A 497 3.87 8.79 -1.69
N SER A 498 3.35 9.98 -1.97
CA SER A 498 2.08 10.13 -2.71
C SER A 498 2.18 9.64 -4.15
N ALA A 499 3.30 9.88 -4.84
CA ALA A 499 3.52 9.36 -6.19
C ALA A 499 3.58 7.82 -6.19
N ILE A 500 4.28 7.20 -5.23
CA ILE A 500 4.33 5.73 -5.09
C ILE A 500 2.92 5.17 -4.85
N ILE A 501 2.16 5.76 -3.92
CA ILE A 501 0.79 5.31 -3.61
C ILE A 501 -0.09 5.42 -4.86
N GLN A 502 -0.06 6.54 -5.58
CA GLN A 502 -0.87 6.73 -6.78
C GLN A 502 -0.41 5.83 -7.94
N SER A 503 0.89 5.53 -8.04
CA SER A 503 1.42 4.55 -8.99
C SER A 503 0.93 3.14 -8.69
N VAL A 504 0.95 2.71 -7.42
CA VAL A 504 0.41 1.41 -7.01
C VAL A 504 -1.10 1.36 -7.26
N GLN A 505 -1.85 2.38 -6.87
CA GLN A 505 -3.30 2.43 -7.11
C GLN A 505 -3.64 2.44 -8.60
N ALA A 506 -2.86 3.12 -9.43
CA ALA A 506 -3.06 3.13 -10.87
C ALA A 506 -2.74 1.77 -11.50
N ASN A 507 -1.79 1.02 -10.93
CA ASN A 507 -1.47 -0.36 -11.31
C ASN A 507 -2.59 -1.33 -10.91
N ASP A 508 -3.12 -1.19 -9.69
CA ASP A 508 -4.24 -1.99 -9.23
C ASP A 508 -5.48 -1.71 -10.09
N ALA A 509 -5.73 -0.44 -10.42
CA ALA A 509 -6.81 -0.05 -11.31
C ALA A 509 -6.64 -0.50 -12.77
N SER A 510 -5.41 -0.69 -13.28
CA SER A 510 -5.17 -1.22 -14.63
C SER A 510 -5.37 -2.74 -14.70
N SER A 511 -5.13 -3.45 -13.59
CA SER A 511 -5.30 -4.90 -13.47
C SER A 511 -6.73 -5.36 -13.12
N GLU A 512 -7.60 -4.42 -12.72
CA GLU A 512 -9.03 -4.65 -12.47
C GLU A 512 -9.88 -4.49 -13.75
N ILE A 513 -10.99 -5.24 -13.87
CA ILE A 513 -11.97 -5.05 -14.95
C ILE A 513 -12.49 -3.60 -14.88
N PRO A 514 -12.52 -2.83 -16.00
CA PRO A 514 -13.00 -1.45 -15.98
C PRO A 514 -14.40 -1.32 -15.36
N ARG A 515 -14.62 -0.26 -14.57
CA ARG A 515 -15.86 -0.03 -13.80
C ARG A 515 -17.15 0.07 -14.65
N ASN A 516 -17.02 0.18 -15.95
CA ASN A 516 -18.10 0.25 -16.94
C ASN A 516 -18.25 -1.05 -17.76
N GLN A 517 -17.58 -2.13 -17.37
CA GLN A 517 -17.58 -3.39 -18.11
C GLN A 517 -18.10 -4.56 -17.26
N VAL A 518 -18.75 -5.49 -17.94
CA VAL A 518 -19.11 -6.81 -17.43
C VAL A 518 -18.60 -7.84 -18.43
N VAL A 519 -17.79 -8.79 -17.95
CA VAL A 519 -17.22 -9.87 -18.76
C VAL A 519 -17.95 -11.16 -18.42
N VAL A 520 -18.56 -11.77 -19.43
CA VAL A 520 -19.30 -13.03 -19.32
C VAL A 520 -18.49 -14.11 -20.00
N SER A 521 -17.96 -15.04 -19.22
CA SER A 521 -17.11 -16.12 -19.73
C SER A 521 -17.71 -17.47 -19.46
N THR A 522 -17.82 -18.32 -20.47
CA THR A 522 -18.27 -19.71 -20.27
C THR A 522 -17.11 -20.64 -20.48
N ARG A 523 -16.91 -21.55 -19.55
CA ARG A 523 -15.85 -22.56 -19.64
C ARG A 523 -16.48 -23.92 -19.78
N GLY A 524 -16.00 -24.70 -20.73
CA GLY A 524 -16.36 -26.10 -20.93
C GLY A 524 -15.14 -26.89 -21.37
N TYR A 525 -15.32 -28.12 -21.82
CA TYR A 525 -14.21 -28.92 -22.32
C TYR A 525 -14.21 -28.96 -23.84
N ALA A 526 -13.01 -28.98 -24.46
CA ALA A 526 -12.86 -29.00 -25.91
C ALA A 526 -13.69 -30.11 -26.59
N ASN A 527 -13.92 -31.21 -25.89
CA ASN A 527 -14.67 -32.36 -26.39
C ASN A 527 -16.18 -32.26 -26.21
N ASP A 528 -16.69 -31.27 -25.47
CA ASP A 528 -18.12 -30.89 -25.54
C ASP A 528 -18.48 -30.32 -26.92
N LEU A 529 -17.48 -29.86 -27.68
CA LEU A 529 -17.63 -29.44 -29.09
C LEU A 529 -17.51 -30.61 -30.08
N ARG A 530 -17.05 -31.80 -29.64
CA ARG A 530 -16.86 -33.03 -30.44
C ARG A 530 -17.11 -34.31 -29.60
N PRO A 531 -18.32 -34.91 -29.66
CA PRO A 531 -18.65 -36.09 -28.85
C PRO A 531 -17.76 -37.32 -29.19
N GLY A 532 -17.15 -37.97 -28.18
CA GLY A 532 -16.56 -39.32 -28.31
C GLY A 532 -15.07 -39.50 -27.94
N SER A 533 -14.33 -38.43 -27.68
CA SER A 533 -12.98 -38.47 -27.07
C SER A 533 -13.09 -38.07 -25.59
N GLY A 534 -12.28 -38.64 -24.68
CA GLY A 534 -12.33 -38.44 -23.21
C GLY A 534 -12.23 -36.97 -22.74
N PRO A 535 -11.91 -36.65 -21.47
CA PRO A 535 -11.85 -35.25 -21.04
C PRO A 535 -10.75 -34.48 -21.81
N GLY A 536 -11.15 -33.54 -22.67
CA GLY A 536 -10.24 -32.55 -23.27
C GLY A 536 -9.89 -31.45 -22.26
N PRO A 537 -9.01 -30.49 -22.59
CA PRO A 537 -8.70 -29.34 -21.77
C PRO A 537 -9.84 -28.32 -21.81
N GLU A 538 -9.83 -27.45 -20.80
CA GLU A 538 -10.82 -26.39 -20.62
C GLU A 538 -10.69 -25.37 -21.76
N VAL A 539 -11.80 -25.10 -22.44
CA VAL A 539 -11.90 -24.11 -23.50
C VAL A 539 -12.93 -23.06 -23.14
N VAL A 540 -12.72 -21.85 -23.66
CA VAL A 540 -13.70 -20.78 -23.59
C VAL A 540 -14.79 -21.04 -24.61
N MET A 541 -16.04 -20.97 -24.18
CA MET A 541 -17.23 -21.15 -24.99
C MET A 541 -18.05 -19.87 -25.04
N PRO A 542 -18.86 -19.67 -26.10
CA PRO A 542 -19.82 -18.58 -26.11
C PRO A 542 -20.81 -18.74 -24.96
N PRO A 543 -21.11 -17.65 -24.22
CA PRO A 543 -22.06 -17.72 -23.13
C PRO A 543 -23.49 -17.94 -23.62
N PRO A 544 -24.34 -18.62 -22.83
CA PRO A 544 -25.73 -18.87 -23.21
C PRO A 544 -26.46 -17.56 -23.49
N GLN A 545 -27.19 -17.52 -24.61
CA GLN A 545 -27.85 -16.30 -25.10
C GLN A 545 -28.88 -15.77 -24.10
N ALA A 546 -29.55 -16.63 -23.34
CA ALA A 546 -30.44 -16.23 -22.26
C ALA A 546 -29.76 -15.35 -21.20
N VAL A 547 -28.50 -15.64 -20.86
CA VAL A 547 -27.71 -14.86 -19.89
C VAL A 547 -27.36 -13.50 -20.49
N VAL A 548 -26.92 -13.50 -21.75
CA VAL A 548 -26.60 -12.28 -22.49
C VAL A 548 -27.83 -11.38 -22.63
N ASP A 549 -29.00 -11.94 -22.95
CA ASP A 549 -30.23 -11.17 -23.09
C ASP A 549 -30.71 -10.62 -21.75
N ARG A 550 -30.61 -11.41 -20.68
CA ARG A 550 -30.93 -10.94 -19.33
C ARG A 550 -30.00 -9.81 -18.87
N LEU A 551 -28.72 -9.89 -19.18
CA LEU A 551 -27.77 -8.82 -18.89
C LEU A 551 -28.04 -7.56 -19.72
N ARG A 552 -28.53 -7.68 -20.97
CA ARG A 552 -28.96 -6.52 -21.77
C ARG A 552 -30.15 -5.78 -21.15
N GLU A 553 -31.06 -6.49 -20.49
CA GLU A 553 -32.18 -5.88 -19.77
C GLU A 553 -31.68 -5.06 -18.56
N VAL A 554 -30.70 -5.59 -17.83
CA VAL A 554 -30.12 -4.93 -16.65
C VAL A 554 -29.16 -3.80 -17.04
N LEU A 555 -28.52 -3.92 -18.20
CA LEU A 555 -27.55 -2.96 -18.74
C LEU A 555 -28.05 -2.35 -20.06
N PRO A 556 -29.13 -1.56 -20.04
CA PRO A 556 -29.69 -0.97 -21.25
C PRO A 556 -28.65 -0.09 -21.94
N GLY A 557 -28.51 -0.25 -23.26
CA GLY A 557 -27.55 0.51 -24.07
C GLY A 557 -26.10 0.02 -23.98
N ALA A 558 -25.82 -1.10 -23.30
CA ALA A 558 -24.48 -1.69 -23.32
C ALA A 558 -24.09 -2.13 -24.73
N GLN A 559 -22.87 -1.77 -25.15
CA GLN A 559 -22.25 -2.33 -26.34
C GLN A 559 -21.82 -3.77 -26.02
N VAL A 560 -22.30 -4.74 -26.82
CA VAL A 560 -21.97 -6.16 -26.65
C VAL A 560 -20.88 -6.53 -27.64
N LEU A 561 -19.74 -6.95 -27.11
CA LEU A 561 -18.55 -7.32 -27.87
C LEU A 561 -18.29 -8.81 -27.66
N GLN A 562 -18.42 -9.58 -28.74
CA GLN A 562 -18.16 -11.02 -28.76
C GLN A 562 -16.69 -11.25 -29.08
N GLN A 563 -15.94 -11.82 -28.14
CA GLN A 563 -14.55 -12.19 -28.37
C GLN A 563 -14.46 -13.44 -29.23
N ALA A 564 -13.29 -13.65 -29.82
CA ALA A 564 -12.95 -14.87 -30.52
C ALA A 564 -11.61 -15.44 -30.04
N TRP A 565 -11.48 -16.75 -30.10
CA TRP A 565 -10.25 -17.48 -29.81
C TRP A 565 -9.98 -18.52 -30.89
N VAL A 566 -8.76 -19.04 -30.92
CA VAL A 566 -8.28 -19.96 -31.96
C VAL A 566 -7.43 -21.05 -31.31
N PRO A 567 -7.62 -22.34 -31.64
CA PRO A 567 -6.70 -23.39 -31.21
C PRO A 567 -5.37 -23.28 -31.97
N LEU A 568 -4.25 -23.32 -31.24
CA LEU A 568 -2.91 -23.26 -31.81
C LEU A 568 -2.35 -24.66 -32.15
N SER A 569 -2.95 -25.73 -31.61
CA SER A 569 -2.56 -27.13 -31.82
C SER A 569 -3.79 -28.04 -32.06
N GLU A 570 -3.57 -29.19 -32.71
CA GLU A 570 -4.58 -30.28 -32.81
C GLU A 570 -4.83 -30.95 -31.45
N GLU A 571 -3.79 -30.99 -30.62
CA GLU A 571 -3.94 -31.25 -29.20
C GLU A 571 -4.46 -29.95 -28.56
N PRO A 572 -5.56 -29.98 -27.81
CA PRO A 572 -6.22 -28.77 -27.33
C PRO A 572 -5.49 -28.01 -26.19
N ASP A 573 -4.18 -28.23 -26.01
CA ASP A 573 -3.35 -27.72 -24.92
C ASP A 573 -2.97 -26.23 -25.04
N GLN A 574 -3.04 -25.66 -26.26
CA GLN A 574 -2.72 -24.26 -26.52
C GLN A 574 -3.80 -23.56 -27.35
N VAL A 575 -4.32 -22.45 -26.81
CA VAL A 575 -5.30 -21.57 -27.45
C VAL A 575 -4.76 -20.14 -27.46
N ALA A 576 -5.22 -19.31 -28.40
CA ALA A 576 -4.91 -17.89 -28.48
C ALA A 576 -6.19 -17.06 -28.63
N LEU A 577 -6.26 -15.90 -27.98
CA LEU A 577 -7.32 -14.93 -28.23
C LEU A 577 -7.02 -14.09 -29.46
N VAL A 578 -8.05 -13.88 -30.29
CA VAL A 578 -7.97 -13.01 -31.45
C VAL A 578 -7.98 -11.57 -30.98
N ALA A 579 -6.84 -10.90 -31.12
CA ALA A 579 -6.66 -9.49 -30.77
C ALA A 579 -7.14 -8.60 -31.93
N ASP A 580 -8.44 -8.59 -32.18
CA ASP A 580 -9.04 -7.66 -33.13
C ASP A 580 -9.08 -6.22 -32.57
N PRO A 581 -9.34 -5.19 -33.40
CA PRO A 581 -9.36 -3.81 -32.93
C PRO A 581 -10.37 -3.57 -31.80
N ALA A 582 -11.52 -4.27 -31.79
CA ALA A 582 -12.52 -4.12 -30.75
C ALA A 582 -12.03 -4.68 -29.40
N PHE A 583 -11.33 -5.82 -29.41
CA PHE A 583 -10.67 -6.40 -28.26
C PHE A 583 -9.59 -5.46 -27.71
N LEU A 584 -8.72 -4.94 -28.59
CA LEU A 584 -7.67 -3.99 -28.20
C LEU A 584 -8.22 -2.67 -27.64
N ASP A 585 -9.41 -2.25 -28.07
CA ASP A 585 -10.09 -1.05 -27.54
C ASP A 585 -10.88 -1.32 -26.25
N THR A 586 -11.11 -2.59 -25.92
CA THR A 586 -11.89 -2.99 -24.75
C THR A 586 -11.01 -3.20 -23.53
N TYR A 587 -9.83 -3.79 -23.73
CA TYR A 587 -8.88 -4.10 -22.66
C TYR A 587 -7.77 -3.06 -22.58
N PRO A 588 -7.32 -2.67 -21.37
CA PRO A 588 -6.19 -1.78 -21.18
C PRO A 588 -4.86 -2.49 -21.50
N ILE A 589 -4.66 -2.88 -22.76
CA ILE A 589 -3.47 -3.58 -23.24
C ILE A 589 -2.35 -2.57 -23.48
N SER A 590 -1.17 -2.85 -22.89
CA SER A 590 0.01 -1.99 -22.98
C SER A 590 0.45 -1.78 -24.44
N ARG A 591 1.12 -0.65 -24.69
CA ARG A 591 1.59 -0.29 -26.03
C ARG A 591 2.53 -1.33 -26.60
N ASP A 592 3.37 -1.94 -25.76
CA ASP A 592 4.36 -2.92 -26.18
C ASP A 592 3.71 -4.24 -26.61
N VAL A 593 2.63 -4.64 -25.94
CA VAL A 593 1.82 -5.79 -26.37
C VAL A 593 1.14 -5.51 -27.71
N ARG A 594 0.55 -4.31 -27.90
CA ARG A 594 -0.04 -3.94 -29.20
C ARG A 594 1.00 -3.98 -30.32
N LEU A 595 2.17 -3.38 -30.09
CA LEU A 595 3.26 -3.36 -31.06
C LEU A 595 3.82 -4.76 -31.35
N ALA A 596 3.87 -5.64 -30.35
CA ALA A 596 4.26 -7.03 -30.57
C ALA A 596 3.22 -7.75 -31.43
N VAL A 597 1.92 -7.70 -31.10
CA VAL A 597 0.87 -8.30 -31.92
C VAL A 597 0.89 -7.76 -33.36
N GLU A 598 1.10 -6.46 -33.54
CA GLU A 598 1.21 -5.83 -34.87
C GLU A 598 2.44 -6.30 -35.66
N ARG A 599 3.61 -6.46 -35.00
CA ARG A 599 4.87 -6.80 -35.66
C ARG A 599 5.06 -8.29 -35.90
N THR A 600 4.75 -9.13 -34.91
CA THR A 600 4.99 -10.58 -34.95
C THR A 600 3.73 -11.37 -35.24
N GLY A 601 2.54 -10.75 -35.15
CA GLY A 601 1.25 -11.43 -35.34
C GLY A 601 0.83 -12.30 -34.15
N LEU A 602 1.69 -12.47 -33.15
CA LEU A 602 1.51 -13.26 -31.93
C LEU A 602 2.22 -12.54 -30.77
N ALA A 603 1.61 -12.52 -29.59
CA ALA A 603 2.22 -12.05 -28.35
C ALA A 603 1.87 -12.99 -27.20
N LYS A 604 2.83 -13.29 -26.32
CA LYS A 604 2.61 -14.09 -25.11
C LYS A 604 2.72 -13.19 -23.89
N LEU A 605 1.74 -13.29 -23.00
CA LEU A 605 1.54 -12.50 -21.80
C LEU A 605 1.81 -13.40 -20.59
N GLY A 606 2.75 -13.03 -19.74
CA GLY A 606 3.07 -13.81 -18.54
C GLY A 606 4.47 -13.51 -18.00
N PRO A 607 4.82 -14.03 -16.81
CA PRO A 607 6.12 -13.78 -16.20
C PRO A 607 7.28 -14.26 -17.11
N GLU A 608 8.37 -13.50 -17.13
CA GLU A 608 9.57 -13.70 -17.97
C GLU A 608 10.13 -15.14 -17.93
N MET A 609 9.88 -15.90 -16.86
CA MET A 609 10.30 -17.30 -16.71
C MET A 609 9.60 -18.29 -17.66
N SER A 610 8.58 -17.87 -18.44
CA SER A 610 7.85 -18.72 -19.41
C SER A 610 8.38 -18.59 -20.85
N GLN A 611 9.70 -18.55 -21.06
CA GLN A 611 10.31 -18.42 -22.42
C GLN A 611 10.11 -19.66 -23.34
N ALA A 612 9.33 -20.66 -22.92
CA ALA A 612 9.01 -21.79 -23.76
C ALA A 612 8.31 -21.29 -25.06
N PRO A 613 8.78 -21.72 -26.25
CA PRO A 613 8.20 -21.32 -27.52
C PRO A 613 6.73 -21.76 -27.61
N VAL A 614 5.90 -20.94 -28.22
CA VAL A 614 4.50 -21.28 -28.49
C VAL A 614 4.48 -22.23 -29.68
N MET A 615 3.86 -23.39 -29.51
CA MET A 615 3.81 -24.38 -30.58
C MET A 615 2.58 -24.10 -31.44
N VAL A 616 2.81 -23.78 -32.72
CA VAL A 616 1.72 -23.49 -33.66
C VAL A 616 1.68 -24.59 -34.71
N ARG A 617 0.53 -25.24 -34.86
CA ARG A 617 0.30 -26.29 -35.85
C ARG A 617 -0.92 -25.95 -36.69
N ALA A 618 -0.67 -25.53 -37.93
CA ALA A 618 -1.73 -25.37 -38.92
C ALA A 618 -2.29 -26.74 -39.36
N PRO A 619 -3.59 -26.84 -39.72
CA PRO A 619 -4.21 -28.10 -40.15
C PRO A 619 -3.40 -28.79 -41.26
N GLY A 620 -3.02 -30.06 -41.05
CA GLY A 620 -2.26 -30.85 -42.01
C GLY A 620 -0.77 -30.51 -42.15
N ARG A 621 -0.19 -29.66 -41.26
CA ARG A 621 1.24 -29.34 -41.22
C ARG A 621 1.92 -29.85 -39.94
N GLN A 622 3.26 -29.96 -39.96
CA GLN A 622 4.03 -30.27 -38.75
C GLN A 622 4.01 -29.07 -37.77
N PRO A 623 4.05 -29.32 -36.44
CA PRO A 623 4.14 -28.25 -35.45
C PRO A 623 5.41 -27.42 -35.66
N VAL A 624 5.27 -26.10 -35.67
CA VAL A 624 6.41 -25.17 -35.76
C VAL A 624 6.54 -24.42 -34.43
N PRO A 625 7.72 -24.44 -33.78
CA PRO A 625 7.96 -23.62 -32.61
C PRO A 625 8.04 -22.15 -33.05
N VAL A 626 7.13 -21.33 -32.54
CA VAL A 626 7.16 -19.87 -32.73
C VAL A 626 7.72 -19.26 -31.45
N VAL A 627 8.90 -18.64 -31.57
CA VAL A 627 9.45 -17.82 -30.50
C VAL A 627 8.67 -16.51 -30.49
N VAL A 628 7.85 -16.33 -29.46
CA VAL A 628 7.01 -15.15 -29.28
C VAL A 628 7.64 -14.29 -28.20
N PRO A 629 7.72 -12.95 -28.35
CA PRO A 629 8.12 -12.09 -27.25
C PRO A 629 7.18 -12.32 -26.06
N VAL A 630 7.76 -12.73 -24.93
CA VAL A 630 7.07 -12.77 -23.64
C VAL A 630 7.11 -11.36 -23.09
N LEU A 631 5.94 -10.73 -23.02
CA LEU A 631 5.80 -9.40 -22.45
C LEU A 631 5.20 -9.55 -21.05
N ALA A 632 5.78 -8.83 -20.10
CA ALA A 632 5.18 -8.62 -18.78
C ALA A 632 3.93 -7.76 -18.98
N GLY A 633 2.82 -8.39 -19.38
CA GLY A 633 1.57 -7.70 -19.64
C GLY A 633 0.67 -7.70 -18.41
N ASP A 634 0.06 -6.55 -18.14
CA ASP A 634 -1.16 -6.42 -17.34
C ASP A 634 -2.28 -7.21 -18.04
N LEU A 635 -2.32 -8.53 -17.87
CA LEU A 635 -3.56 -9.25 -18.09
C LEU A 635 -4.50 -8.85 -16.95
N PRO A 636 -5.64 -8.21 -17.23
CA PRO A 636 -6.60 -7.99 -16.19
C PRO A 636 -6.98 -9.33 -15.59
N SER A 637 -7.18 -9.37 -14.28
CA SER A 637 -7.72 -10.50 -13.52
C SER A 637 -9.08 -11.04 -14.03
N SER A 638 -9.59 -10.47 -15.12
CA SER A 638 -10.76 -10.75 -15.95
C SER A 638 -11.05 -12.20 -16.38
N GLY A 639 -10.32 -13.19 -15.90
CA GLY A 639 -10.56 -14.59 -16.26
C GLY A 639 -10.04 -14.99 -17.64
N LEU A 640 -9.34 -14.09 -18.36
CA LEU A 640 -8.51 -14.41 -19.51
C LEU A 640 -7.36 -15.33 -19.06
N THR A 641 -7.65 -16.63 -19.09
CA THR A 641 -6.72 -17.69 -18.65
C THR A 641 -5.74 -18.06 -19.78
N ILE A 642 -5.91 -17.43 -20.95
CA ILE A 642 -5.20 -17.73 -22.18
C ILE A 642 -4.10 -16.68 -22.37
N PRO A 643 -2.82 -17.02 -22.17
CA PRO A 643 -1.72 -16.06 -22.18
C PRO A 643 -1.28 -15.64 -23.59
N VAL A 644 -1.97 -16.04 -24.67
CA VAL A 644 -1.51 -15.80 -26.03
C VAL A 644 -2.52 -14.97 -26.81
N LEU A 645 -2.06 -13.85 -27.38
CA LEU A 645 -2.82 -13.02 -28.32
C LEU A 645 -2.34 -13.30 -29.75
N ILE A 646 -3.27 -13.43 -30.70
CA ILE A 646 -3.00 -13.61 -32.12
C ILE A 646 -3.71 -12.53 -32.94
N ALA A 647 -3.01 -11.95 -33.91
CA ALA A 647 -3.59 -10.97 -34.82
C ALA A 647 -4.59 -11.64 -35.79
N PRO A 648 -5.68 -10.96 -36.19
CA PRO A 648 -6.61 -11.49 -37.20
C PRO A 648 -5.92 -11.86 -38.52
N SER A 649 -4.95 -11.05 -38.95
CA SER A 649 -4.14 -11.31 -40.16
C SER A 649 -3.32 -12.58 -40.04
N LYS A 650 -2.70 -12.83 -38.87
CA LYS A 650 -1.88 -14.02 -38.61
C LYS A 650 -2.74 -15.28 -38.51
N THR A 651 -3.94 -15.15 -37.95
CA THR A 651 -4.94 -16.20 -37.90
C THR A 651 -5.32 -16.66 -39.32
N ALA A 652 -5.58 -15.71 -40.23
CA ALA A 652 -5.87 -16.00 -41.64
C ALA A 652 -4.68 -16.61 -42.39
N GLU A 653 -3.46 -16.11 -42.15
CA GLU A 653 -2.22 -16.66 -42.74
C GLU A 653 -2.00 -18.14 -42.38
N LEU A 654 -2.29 -18.49 -41.13
CA LEU A 654 -2.13 -19.86 -40.61
C LEU A 654 -3.31 -20.78 -40.97
N GLY A 655 -4.34 -20.27 -41.64
CA GLY A 655 -5.55 -21.04 -41.99
C GLY A 655 -6.34 -21.49 -40.76
N LEU A 656 -6.21 -20.77 -39.65
CA LEU A 656 -6.91 -21.09 -38.42
C LEU A 656 -8.30 -20.42 -38.42
N THR A 657 -9.30 -21.09 -37.85
CA THR A 657 -10.69 -20.59 -37.82
C THR A 657 -11.03 -20.04 -36.43
N PRO A 658 -11.34 -18.73 -36.30
CA PRO A 658 -11.80 -18.15 -35.05
C PRO A 658 -13.10 -18.81 -34.55
N GLN A 659 -13.12 -19.15 -33.28
CA GLN A 659 -14.28 -19.63 -32.54
C GLN A 659 -14.80 -18.52 -31.62
N PRO A 660 -16.12 -18.37 -31.41
CA PRO A 660 -16.65 -17.39 -30.48
C PRO A 660 -16.29 -17.75 -29.03
N GLY A 661 -15.88 -16.76 -28.24
CA GLY A 661 -15.47 -16.89 -26.84
C GLY A 661 -16.30 -16.03 -25.89
N ASP A 662 -15.63 -15.30 -25.00
CA ASP A 662 -16.30 -14.49 -23.98
C ASP A 662 -17.11 -13.33 -24.58
N VAL A 663 -18.11 -12.86 -23.86
CA VAL A 663 -18.87 -11.65 -24.19
C VAL A 663 -18.51 -10.55 -23.22
N VAL A 664 -18.10 -9.39 -23.73
CA VAL A 664 -17.89 -8.19 -22.94
C VAL A 664 -19.03 -7.21 -23.19
N MET A 665 -19.69 -6.78 -22.12
CA MET A 665 -20.69 -5.71 -22.15
C MET A 665 -20.08 -4.42 -21.63
N ARG A 666 -20.04 -3.39 -22.47
CA ARG A 666 -19.45 -2.09 -22.13
C ARG A 666 -20.51 -1.00 -22.11
N GLN A 667 -20.55 -0.25 -21.01
CA GLN A 667 -21.37 0.95 -20.84
C GLN A 667 -20.53 2.21 -21.08
N ASP A 668 -21.17 3.30 -21.50
CA ASP A 668 -20.49 4.60 -21.67
C ASP A 668 -20.06 5.22 -20.33
N ARG A 669 -20.68 4.79 -19.22
CA ARG A 669 -20.40 5.25 -17.86
C ARG A 669 -20.18 4.06 -16.92
N ALA A 670 -19.53 4.32 -15.78
CA ALA A 670 -19.37 3.34 -14.72
C ALA A 670 -20.74 2.82 -14.23
N LEU A 671 -20.79 1.53 -13.90
CA LEU A 671 -22.01 0.86 -13.42
C LEU A 671 -22.45 1.44 -12.08
N SER A 672 -23.73 1.80 -11.97
CA SER A 672 -24.32 2.24 -10.70
C SER A 672 -24.30 1.10 -9.66
N SER A 673 -24.49 1.44 -8.38
CA SER A 673 -24.66 0.42 -7.32
C SER A 673 -25.77 -0.56 -7.65
N ASP A 674 -26.88 -0.04 -8.17
CA ASP A 674 -28.09 -0.81 -8.47
C ASP A 674 -27.88 -1.70 -9.69
N GLN A 675 -27.18 -1.21 -10.72
CA GLN A 675 -26.80 -2.02 -11.88
C GLN A 675 -25.84 -3.15 -11.49
N ARG A 676 -24.84 -2.87 -10.62
CA ARG A 676 -23.94 -3.91 -10.13
C ARG A 676 -24.68 -4.98 -9.34
N ALA A 677 -25.55 -4.56 -8.42
CA ALA A 677 -26.40 -5.48 -7.67
C ALA A 677 -27.29 -6.31 -8.60
N ALA A 678 -27.87 -5.70 -9.65
CA ALA A 678 -28.70 -6.41 -10.60
C ALA A 678 -27.90 -7.39 -11.49
N VAL A 679 -26.68 -7.04 -11.93
CA VAL A 679 -25.81 -7.98 -12.66
C VAL A 679 -25.41 -9.16 -11.77
N GLU A 680 -25.14 -8.90 -10.50
CA GLU A 680 -24.83 -9.93 -9.51
C GLU A 680 -26.03 -10.85 -9.26
N LEU A 681 -27.26 -10.32 -9.26
CA LEU A 681 -28.47 -11.13 -9.25
C LEU A 681 -28.58 -12.05 -10.48
N VAL A 682 -28.26 -11.55 -11.67
CA VAL A 682 -28.28 -12.36 -12.90
C VAL A 682 -27.24 -13.49 -12.82
N PHE A 683 -26.06 -13.19 -12.28
CA PHE A 683 -25.04 -14.19 -12.03
C PHE A 683 -25.56 -15.30 -11.12
N GLU A 684 -26.14 -14.94 -9.97
CA GLU A 684 -26.68 -15.92 -9.03
C GLU A 684 -27.88 -16.72 -9.59
N GLU A 685 -28.80 -16.09 -10.32
CA GLU A 685 -29.92 -16.77 -11.00
C GLU A 685 -29.38 -17.84 -11.97
N GLN A 686 -28.38 -17.48 -12.79
CA GLN A 686 -27.71 -18.38 -13.73
C GLN A 686 -26.90 -19.47 -13.01
N LEU A 687 -26.38 -19.16 -11.83
CA LEU A 687 -25.68 -20.14 -11.02
C LEU A 687 -26.66 -21.26 -10.58
N ASP A 688 -27.88 -20.93 -10.19
CA ASP A 688 -28.88 -21.92 -9.74
C ASP A 688 -29.41 -22.81 -10.88
N ASP A 689 -29.52 -22.28 -12.11
CA ASP A 689 -30.07 -23.00 -13.28
C ASP A 689 -29.07 -23.92 -14.02
N ARG A 690 -27.96 -24.30 -13.36
CA ARG A 690 -26.94 -25.16 -14.01
C ARG A 690 -27.50 -26.55 -14.39
N PRO A 691 -27.11 -27.11 -15.56
CA PRO A 691 -27.52 -28.45 -15.98
C PRO A 691 -27.17 -29.52 -14.93
N ARG A 692 -28.06 -30.52 -14.75
CA ARG A 692 -27.85 -31.67 -13.85
C ARG A 692 -27.11 -32.79 -14.59
N GLY A 693 -26.01 -33.28 -14.00
CA GLY A 693 -25.27 -34.47 -14.47
C GLY A 693 -23.94 -34.14 -15.18
N PRO A 694 -23.11 -35.16 -15.46
CA PRO A 694 -21.88 -35.00 -16.21
C PRO A 694 -22.18 -34.51 -17.63
N SER A 695 -21.25 -33.74 -18.21
CA SER A 695 -21.35 -33.33 -19.61
C SER A 695 -21.31 -34.56 -20.53
N THR A 696 -21.64 -34.35 -21.80
CA THR A 696 -21.55 -35.41 -22.83
C THR A 696 -20.14 -35.99 -23.00
N SER A 697 -19.10 -35.31 -22.48
CA SER A 697 -17.71 -35.76 -22.50
C SER A 697 -17.24 -36.39 -21.17
N GLY A 698 -18.13 -36.53 -20.18
CA GLY A 698 -17.81 -37.10 -18.87
C GLY A 698 -17.09 -36.15 -17.91
N GLY A 699 -16.88 -34.89 -18.31
CA GLY A 699 -16.41 -33.82 -17.43
C GLY A 699 -17.57 -33.03 -16.80
N PRO A 700 -17.30 -32.10 -15.87
CA PRO A 700 -18.34 -31.23 -15.34
C PRO A 700 -18.96 -30.37 -16.46
N PRO A 701 -20.27 -30.06 -16.38
CA PRO A 701 -20.95 -29.27 -17.40
C PRO A 701 -20.33 -27.87 -17.53
N PRO A 702 -20.40 -27.27 -18.73
CA PRO A 702 -19.87 -25.94 -18.94
C PRO A 702 -20.50 -24.93 -17.98
N PHE A 703 -19.69 -24.03 -17.44
CA PHE A 703 -20.12 -23.04 -16.47
C PHE A 703 -19.83 -21.62 -16.94
N THR A 704 -20.84 -20.77 -16.84
CA THR A 704 -20.71 -19.33 -17.14
C THR A 704 -20.37 -18.56 -15.86
N ASN A 705 -19.37 -17.70 -15.95
CA ASN A 705 -18.98 -16.72 -14.94
C ASN A 705 -19.29 -15.32 -15.44
N ILE A 706 -19.71 -14.45 -14.51
CA ILE A 706 -19.93 -13.04 -14.78
C ILE A 706 -18.98 -12.26 -13.88
N ASN A 707 -17.95 -11.68 -14.50
CA ASN A 707 -16.92 -10.91 -13.83
C ASN A 707 -17.18 -9.41 -14.03
N LEU A 708 -17.09 -8.65 -12.95
CA LEU A 708 -17.28 -7.20 -12.93
C LEU A 708 -16.41 -6.60 -11.83
N TYR A 709 -16.21 -5.29 -11.88
CA TYR A 709 -15.49 -4.57 -10.83
C TYR A 709 -16.17 -4.73 -9.46
N ARG A 710 -15.58 -5.51 -8.55
CA ARG A 710 -16.09 -5.74 -7.18
C ARG A 710 -15.24 -4.97 -6.18
N THR A 711 -15.87 -4.16 -5.35
CA THR A 711 -15.21 -3.47 -4.23
C THR A 711 -15.29 -4.36 -2.99
N TYR A 712 -14.54 -5.46 -2.96
CA TYR A 712 -14.48 -6.28 -1.75
C TYR A 712 -13.59 -5.59 -0.72
N GLY A 713 -14.19 -4.97 0.30
CA GLY A 713 -13.54 -4.61 1.57
C GLY A 713 -12.31 -3.68 1.54
N ALA A 714 -11.77 -3.32 0.38
CA ALA A 714 -10.65 -2.41 0.26
C ALA A 714 -11.15 -0.97 0.51
N PRO A 715 -10.51 -0.20 1.41
CA PRO A 715 -10.86 1.19 1.60
C PRO A 715 -10.74 1.96 0.29
N ASP A 716 -11.66 2.90 0.06
CA ASP A 716 -11.67 3.72 -1.16
C ASP A 716 -10.25 4.26 -1.41
N PRO A 717 -9.62 3.98 -2.57
CA PRO A 717 -8.28 4.45 -2.88
C PRO A 717 -8.12 5.95 -2.66
N MET A 718 -9.19 6.72 -2.86
CA MET A 718 -9.22 8.17 -2.61
C MET A 718 -9.11 8.51 -1.12
N VAL A 719 -9.66 7.70 -0.24
CA VAL A 719 -9.60 7.87 1.22
C VAL A 719 -8.22 7.51 1.74
N VAL A 720 -7.61 6.43 1.26
CA VAL A 720 -6.24 6.05 1.61
C VAL A 720 -5.24 7.11 1.15
N ASP A 721 -5.36 7.59 -0.10
CA ASP A 721 -4.54 8.70 -0.63
C ASP A 721 -4.74 9.99 0.18
N ALA A 722 -5.99 10.32 0.53
CA ALA A 722 -6.28 11.49 1.34
C ALA A 722 -5.68 11.42 2.75
N VAL A 723 -5.71 10.26 3.41
CA VAL A 723 -5.14 10.08 4.75
C VAL A 723 -3.62 10.10 4.70
N LEU A 724 -2.98 9.30 3.84
CA LEU A 724 -1.52 9.22 3.77
C LEU A 724 -0.91 10.51 3.21
N GLY A 725 -1.49 11.04 2.13
CA GLY A 725 -1.12 12.35 1.58
C GLY A 725 -1.37 13.49 2.58
N GLY A 726 -2.47 13.42 3.34
CA GLY A 726 -2.78 14.36 4.42
C GLY A 726 -1.77 14.32 5.57
N LEU A 727 -1.37 13.13 6.02
CA LEU A 727 -0.34 12.95 7.06
C LEU A 727 1.02 13.48 6.60
N ALA A 728 1.42 13.16 5.37
CA ALA A 728 2.69 13.63 4.80
C ALA A 728 2.71 15.16 4.61
N LEU A 729 1.56 15.73 4.23
CA LEU A 729 1.37 17.17 4.15
C LEU A 729 1.43 17.83 5.53
N LEU A 730 0.70 17.31 6.53
CA LEU A 730 0.71 17.82 7.90
C LEU A 730 2.12 17.81 8.47
N PHE A 731 2.87 16.73 8.23
CA PHE A 731 4.28 16.63 8.59
C PHE A 731 5.11 17.74 7.92
N THR A 732 4.93 17.96 6.63
CA THR A 732 5.64 19.00 5.89
C THR A 732 5.31 20.41 6.42
N LEU A 733 4.02 20.69 6.64
CA LEU A 733 3.56 21.96 7.22
C LEU A 733 4.16 22.21 8.61
N PHE A 734 4.26 21.16 9.42
CA PHE A 734 4.85 21.23 10.74
C PHE A 734 6.35 21.54 10.71
N VAL A 735 7.10 20.89 9.82
CA VAL A 735 8.53 21.21 9.59
C VAL A 735 8.70 22.65 9.12
N VAL A 736 7.85 23.10 8.19
CA VAL A 736 7.86 24.47 7.67
C VAL A 736 7.59 25.47 8.81
N ALA A 737 6.52 25.25 9.59
CA ALA A 737 6.13 26.13 10.68
C ALA A 737 7.22 26.25 11.75
N SER A 738 7.82 25.15 12.16
CA SER A 738 8.92 25.14 13.14
C SER A 738 10.19 25.81 12.62
N SER A 739 10.54 25.58 11.36
CA SER A 739 11.69 26.23 10.69
C SER A 739 11.48 27.75 10.58
N LEU A 740 10.27 28.19 10.23
CA LEU A 740 9.87 29.59 10.17
C LEU A 740 9.86 30.25 11.55
N ALA A 741 9.29 29.58 12.56
CA ALA A 741 9.27 30.08 13.94
C ALA A 741 10.70 30.31 14.46
N LEU A 742 11.61 29.38 14.15
CA LEU A 742 13.01 29.49 14.51
C LEU A 742 13.73 30.60 13.74
N ALA A 743 13.44 30.72 12.44
CA ALA A 743 13.98 31.78 11.60
C ALA A 743 13.51 33.18 12.05
N ALA A 744 12.22 33.31 12.41
CA ALA A 744 11.59 34.51 12.92
C ALA A 744 12.12 34.91 14.29
N ALA A 745 12.42 33.93 15.14
CA ALA A 745 13.02 34.21 16.43
C ALA A 745 14.38 34.91 16.25
N GLU A 746 15.18 34.51 15.26
CA GLU A 746 16.53 35.05 15.00
C GLU A 746 16.51 36.43 14.35
N THR A 747 15.47 36.78 13.59
CA THR A 747 15.34 38.10 12.96
C THR A 747 14.84 39.18 13.92
N ARG A 748 14.60 38.88 15.20
CA ARG A 748 14.17 39.87 16.20
C ARG A 748 15.09 41.09 16.27
N ALA A 749 16.41 40.89 16.38
CA ALA A 749 17.34 42.01 16.41
C ALA A 749 17.31 42.87 15.11
N GLU A 750 17.07 42.24 13.95
CA GLU A 750 16.91 42.98 12.67
C GLU A 750 15.58 43.75 12.66
N ARG A 751 14.52 43.22 13.28
CA ARG A 751 13.23 43.88 13.45
C ARG A 751 13.32 45.06 14.42
N ASP A 752 13.99 44.88 15.56
CA ASP A 752 14.18 45.93 16.56
C ASP A 752 14.97 47.12 15.94
N LEU A 753 15.97 46.83 15.11
CA LEU A 753 16.69 47.86 14.35
C LEU A 753 15.80 48.58 13.33
N LEU A 754 14.92 47.86 12.64
CA LEU A 754 13.97 48.48 11.70
C LEU A 754 12.95 49.37 12.43
N ASP A 755 12.52 48.96 13.62
CA ASP A 755 11.63 49.72 14.48
C ASP A 755 12.29 51.02 14.96
N VAL A 756 13.54 50.95 15.43
CA VAL A 756 14.35 52.12 15.82
C VAL A 756 14.57 53.10 14.66
N VAL A 757 14.68 52.61 13.43
CA VAL A 757 14.84 53.46 12.22
C VAL A 757 13.50 54.03 11.72
N GLY A 758 12.38 53.74 12.40
CA GLY A 758 11.05 54.27 12.08
C GLY A 758 10.33 53.50 10.96
N ALA A 759 10.68 52.24 10.71
CA ALA A 759 9.98 51.43 9.71
C ALA A 759 8.53 51.18 10.15
N SER A 760 7.57 51.45 9.26
CA SER A 760 6.17 51.25 9.59
C SER A 760 5.88 49.79 10.00
N PRO A 761 4.97 49.55 10.98
CA PRO A 761 4.51 48.22 11.35
C PRO A 761 4.03 47.36 10.18
N ARG A 762 3.48 47.99 9.13
CA ARG A 762 3.03 47.29 7.91
C ARG A 762 4.22 46.79 7.08
N SER A 763 5.30 47.57 6.98
CA SER A 763 6.51 47.20 6.25
C SER A 763 7.29 46.07 6.94
N ILE A 764 7.37 46.07 8.28
CA ILE A 764 8.03 45.00 9.05
C ILE A 764 7.26 43.67 8.91
N ARG A 765 5.92 43.74 8.95
CA ARG A 765 5.04 42.58 8.75
C ARG A 765 5.14 42.04 7.34
N SER A 766 5.00 42.89 6.31
CA SER A 766 5.03 42.45 4.91
C SER A 766 6.38 41.85 4.52
N THR A 767 7.50 42.46 4.94
CA THR A 767 8.83 41.92 4.65
C THR A 767 9.08 40.58 5.34
N SER A 768 8.59 40.39 6.57
CA SER A 768 8.67 39.10 7.26
C SER A 768 7.84 38.02 6.56
N GLY A 769 6.61 38.36 6.17
CA GLY A 769 5.73 37.47 5.38
C GLY A 769 6.34 37.06 4.05
N LEU A 770 6.88 38.01 3.30
CA LEU A 770 7.49 37.74 2.00
C LEU A 770 8.78 36.92 2.13
N LYS A 771 9.59 37.12 3.17
CA LYS A 771 10.74 36.24 3.45
C LYS A 771 10.27 34.80 3.65
N ALA A 772 9.17 34.59 4.39
CA ALA A 772 8.59 33.26 4.58
C ALA A 772 8.15 32.64 3.26
N VAL A 773 7.32 33.35 2.49
CA VAL A 773 6.81 32.92 1.17
C VAL A 773 7.95 32.49 0.24
N VAL A 774 8.98 33.33 0.08
CA VAL A 774 10.12 33.07 -0.82
C VAL A 774 10.91 31.83 -0.37
N VAL A 775 11.20 31.70 0.92
CA VAL A 775 11.95 30.53 1.43
C VAL A 775 11.17 29.23 1.26
N THR A 776 9.88 29.24 1.58
CA THR A 776 9.03 28.06 1.39
C THR A 776 8.85 27.71 -0.07
N ALA A 777 8.62 28.70 -0.95
CA ALA A 777 8.45 28.46 -2.38
C ALA A 777 9.72 27.86 -3.01
N LEU A 778 10.91 28.33 -2.63
CA LEU A 778 12.16 27.73 -3.06
C LEU A 778 12.31 26.30 -2.54
N GLY A 779 11.99 26.04 -1.27
CA GLY A 779 12.05 24.70 -0.68
C GLY A 779 11.11 23.71 -1.38
N THR A 780 9.86 24.09 -1.59
CA THR A 780 8.83 23.23 -2.21
C THR A 780 9.06 23.07 -3.72
N ALA A 781 9.62 24.07 -4.41
CA ALA A 781 10.01 23.93 -5.81
C ALA A 781 11.17 22.94 -5.98
N LEU A 782 12.19 23.01 -5.11
CA LEU A 782 13.32 22.07 -5.12
C LEU A 782 12.87 20.65 -4.71
N ALA A 783 11.81 20.53 -3.92
CA ALA A 783 11.24 19.25 -3.50
C ALA A 783 10.67 18.42 -4.65
N LEU A 784 10.14 19.06 -5.70
CA LEU A 784 9.51 18.36 -6.84
C LEU A 784 10.48 17.39 -7.54
N PRO A 785 11.65 17.83 -8.05
CA PRO A 785 12.59 16.90 -8.67
C PRO A 785 13.16 15.90 -7.66
N VAL A 786 13.41 16.32 -6.41
CA VAL A 786 13.98 15.43 -5.38
C VAL A 786 13.01 14.32 -4.98
N GLY A 787 11.69 14.60 -4.98
CA GLY A 787 10.65 13.62 -4.69
C GLY A 787 10.26 12.76 -5.89
N LEU A 788 10.17 13.35 -7.09
CA LEU A 788 9.69 12.65 -8.30
C LEU A 788 10.77 11.82 -8.99
N LEU A 789 12.04 12.24 -9.00
CA LEU A 789 13.10 11.51 -9.72
C LEU A 789 13.35 10.11 -9.15
N PRO A 790 13.42 9.88 -7.81
CA PRO A 790 13.53 8.54 -7.26
C PRO A 790 12.36 7.64 -7.65
N VAL A 791 11.15 8.19 -7.67
CA VAL A 791 9.94 7.44 -8.05
C VAL A 791 9.98 7.12 -9.54
N LEU A 792 10.37 8.07 -10.38
CA LEU A 792 10.56 7.85 -11.81
C LEU A 792 11.58 6.74 -12.06
N VAL A 793 12.73 6.77 -11.38
CA VAL A 793 13.76 5.72 -11.45
C VAL A 793 13.15 4.38 -11.04
N PHE A 794 12.48 4.34 -9.89
CA PHE A 794 11.82 3.13 -9.36
C PHE A 794 10.81 2.54 -10.35
N THR A 795 9.93 3.37 -10.93
CA THR A 795 8.91 2.94 -11.90
C THR A 795 9.51 2.57 -13.26
N SER A 796 10.60 3.22 -13.68
CA SER A 796 11.20 2.99 -15.01
C SER A 796 12.18 1.82 -15.06
N ALA A 797 12.77 1.46 -13.93
CA ALA A 797 13.84 0.46 -13.84
C ALA A 797 13.39 -0.82 -13.12
N GLY A 798 12.14 -0.87 -12.65
CA GLY A 798 11.50 -2.09 -12.15
C GLY A 798 10.99 -2.98 -13.29
N SER A 799 10.93 -4.29 -13.09
CA SER A 799 10.31 -5.25 -14.02
C SER A 799 8.79 -5.30 -13.91
N ALA A 800 8.24 -4.84 -12.78
CA ALA A 800 6.82 -4.49 -12.68
C ALA A 800 6.66 -3.11 -13.34
N GLU A 801 5.94 -3.03 -14.47
CA GLU A 801 5.63 -1.80 -15.20
C GLU A 801 4.69 -0.87 -14.40
N LEU A 802 5.09 -0.48 -13.19
CA LEU A 802 4.31 0.43 -12.36
C LEU A 802 4.16 1.77 -13.10
N PRO A 803 2.94 2.23 -13.38
CA PRO A 803 2.73 3.48 -14.10
C PRO A 803 3.27 4.64 -13.27
N PHE A 804 4.09 5.50 -13.88
CA PHE A 804 4.55 6.71 -13.21
C PHE A 804 3.41 7.74 -13.12
N VAL A 805 2.89 7.96 -11.91
CA VAL A 805 1.79 8.90 -11.67
C VAL A 805 2.29 10.12 -10.92
N ILE A 806 1.99 11.31 -11.45
CA ILE A 806 2.35 12.58 -10.84
C ILE A 806 1.24 13.03 -9.89
N PRO A 807 1.51 13.21 -8.58
CA PRO A 807 0.51 13.58 -7.59
C PRO A 807 0.19 15.08 -7.63
N TRP A 808 -0.51 15.53 -8.68
CA TRP A 808 -0.81 16.94 -8.93
C TRP A 808 -1.48 17.65 -7.75
N ARG A 809 -2.37 16.97 -7.01
CA ARG A 809 -3.07 17.53 -5.84
C ARG A 809 -2.09 17.89 -4.72
N VAL A 810 -1.20 16.96 -4.38
CA VAL A 810 -0.17 17.17 -3.35
C VAL A 810 0.83 18.22 -3.79
N ILE A 811 1.24 18.20 -5.06
CA ILE A 811 2.14 19.22 -5.64
C ILE A 811 1.52 20.61 -5.58
N ALA A 812 0.27 20.77 -6.03
CA ALA A 812 -0.43 22.06 -6.00
C ALA A 812 -0.55 22.58 -4.57
N LEU A 813 -0.88 21.71 -3.61
CA LEU A 813 -1.01 22.10 -2.22
C LEU A 813 0.35 22.45 -1.59
N LEU A 814 1.42 21.70 -1.88
CA LEU A 814 2.76 22.01 -1.41
C LEU A 814 3.33 23.29 -2.04
N VAL A 815 3.15 23.51 -3.34
CA VAL A 815 3.76 24.65 -4.04
C VAL A 815 2.97 25.94 -3.85
N VAL A 816 1.65 25.86 -3.66
CA VAL A 816 0.78 27.05 -3.53
C VAL A 816 0.34 27.26 -2.08
N ALA A 817 -0.28 26.26 -1.45
CA ALA A 817 -0.87 26.45 -0.12
C ALA A 817 0.20 26.63 0.96
N VAL A 818 1.30 25.86 0.93
CA VAL A 818 2.35 25.97 1.96
C VAL A 818 3.01 27.36 1.97
N PRO A 819 3.45 27.96 0.84
CA PRO A 819 4.00 29.31 0.87
C PRO A 819 3.00 30.38 1.28
N LEU A 820 1.74 30.28 0.86
CA LEU A 820 0.69 31.21 1.25
C LEU A 820 0.39 31.14 2.75
N LEU A 821 0.22 29.94 3.30
CA LEU A 821 0.01 29.72 4.73
C LEU A 821 1.21 30.20 5.55
N ALA A 822 2.43 29.88 5.12
CA ALA A 822 3.66 30.36 5.74
C ALA A 822 3.72 31.89 5.78
N GLY A 823 3.39 32.55 4.66
CA GLY A 823 3.30 34.00 4.58
C GLY A 823 2.24 34.58 5.52
N LEU A 824 1.03 34.01 5.52
CA LEU A 824 -0.11 34.49 6.31
C LEU A 824 0.11 34.30 7.82
N ILE A 825 0.64 33.15 8.24
CA ILE A 825 1.02 32.89 9.64
C ILE A 825 2.15 33.83 10.07
N THR A 826 3.16 34.05 9.22
CA THR A 826 4.30 34.91 9.57
C THR A 826 3.89 36.38 9.65
N THR A 827 3.01 36.86 8.76
CA THR A 827 2.50 38.23 8.80
C THR A 827 1.59 38.49 10.02
N SER A 828 0.71 37.54 10.36
CA SER A 828 -0.20 37.63 11.51
C SER A 828 0.53 37.54 12.85
N THR A 829 1.44 36.58 13.03
CA THR A 829 2.26 36.48 14.26
C THR A 829 3.17 37.68 14.46
N SER A 830 3.64 38.30 13.38
CA SER A 830 4.39 39.56 13.45
C SER A 830 3.53 40.76 13.86
N ALA A 831 2.19 40.65 13.83
CA ALA A 831 1.29 41.68 14.33
C ALA A 831 1.08 41.60 15.84
N LEU A 832 1.07 40.39 16.41
CA LEU A 832 0.87 40.17 17.85
C LEU A 832 2.09 40.56 18.70
N GLY A 833 3.29 40.56 18.12
CA GLY A 833 4.52 40.98 18.82
C GLY A 833 4.81 42.49 18.77
N LEU A 834 3.91 43.29 18.18
CA LEU A 834 3.98 44.76 18.15
C LEU A 834 3.03 45.42 19.16
N GLN A 835 2.27 44.61 19.89
CA GLN A 835 1.52 44.97 21.10
C GLN A 835 2.29 44.47 22.30
#